data_AF-A0AA39CQI0-F1
#
_entry.id   AF-A0AA39CQI0-F1
#
_cell.length_a   1.000
_cell.length_b   1.000
_cell.length_c   1.000
_cell.angle_alpha   90.00
_cell.angle_beta   90.00
_cell.angle_gamma   90.00
#
_symmetry.space_group_name_H-M   'P 1'
#
loop_
_entity.id
_entity.type
_entity.pdbx_description
1 polymer ?
#
loop_
_entity_poly.entity_id
_entity_poly.type
_entity_poly.pdbx_seq_one_letter_code
_entity_poly.pdbx_strand_id
1 'polypeptide(L)'
;MSGTPEKYARNALDRLDVLKSHLSDVKAPAGRLTKLSRSLQGKKAVVTGAASGMGKETAKVLADEGVQVAVLDLDEGRVKAVVDEINAVHTGRARGWVCDVADRSRIKQVCKEVIEAFGGLDILINNAGVSLGGGAFDEDASFETRWDKTLDINLTALVIFVRACVPALLKSDAARIVNIASTEHFVTGPGNASYSATKSAVTGLTRSLAVELGKYQNITVNTICPGPIITGMTARIPPELKESYAKRRVPMRRYADPEEVAQSDSLLPETLSVVKPGQYATIFVDEFELVTSAASGECSECKLLYDAISLKRKEWAKSAQISLSIILNVAIGRPLQIIWNKAGIFMIISRPCSGKRSQSLPAVIGQAPVVSEESSSESCLSLLSSWYMECKTSHALCQIQGTPLPTRVVDLGDGLAPTADVSLFESNGAQGEYMALSYCWGEKKFHPRLKTTRATLEAFKSTIPFSALPLTLQHAVMLTRRLGCRYLWIDCLCIIQDDEDDWILEASKMSDIYSNPVLTIVACRSDGCTGGIFGRQQYSTPVQISYMNTFVNVSDDFGRDHQPDLLLHRRRDLDPVHTRAWILQEGILSNRTVHFTSQELRWECNTSRLCECGQFSKTFPAIPDPEAWQYESYRIWRLDDFFPAPAPYDAYQLWAYIFTSYTSRVLAVDSDRLIALAGLARRFAQIMQARFGRVEKYLAGLWEGALPDDLLWYIEPQHLDTVPGRRRGRPTAWQPPSWSWVSMEAPASRGHYGDLQSCMEILSSSVEPAGADIYGQVKSGGKNYLRITAPFLDNIHLKLDASASGVWRFPSITYRGYDLRVAVLHLDDDLGQETDDYLCTNQSRFSVLVVGFSPGGDVHEVLILASIQGKHDSFGRIGMARLGPHLREPQEHRSMIEQAPRKTIVIL
;
A
#
# COMPACT_ATOMS: atom_id res chain seq x y z
N MET A 1 -3.10 27.21 31.96
CA MET A 1 -2.29 28.38 31.56
C MET A 1 -2.80 28.85 30.22
N SER A 2 -3.34 30.06 30.18
CA SER A 2 -3.90 30.73 29.00
C SER A 2 -2.80 31.03 27.97
N GLY A 3 -2.84 30.33 26.83
CA GLY A 3 -2.12 30.72 25.63
C GLY A 3 -3.09 30.62 24.46
N THR A 4 -3.33 31.74 23.78
CA THR A 4 -4.26 31.79 22.64
C THR A 4 -3.72 31.02 21.42
N PRO A 5 -4.61 30.53 20.54
CA PRO A 5 -4.26 29.85 19.29
C PRO A 5 -3.29 30.61 18.38
N GLU A 6 -3.26 31.96 18.36
CA GLU A 6 -2.23 32.72 17.63
C GLU A 6 -0.79 32.30 17.98
N LYS A 7 -0.57 31.86 19.22
CA LYS A 7 0.77 31.60 19.75
C LYS A 7 1.40 30.33 19.18
N TYR A 8 0.62 29.34 18.74
CA TYR A 8 1.17 28.08 18.21
C TYR A 8 1.50 28.16 16.71
N ALA A 9 0.67 28.85 15.92
CA ALA A 9 0.91 29.08 14.49
C ALA A 9 2.04 30.09 14.24
N ARG A 10 2.09 31.22 14.99
CA ARG A 10 3.26 32.13 14.97
C ARG A 10 4.54 31.45 15.42
N ASN A 11 4.49 30.59 16.45
CA ASN A 11 5.69 29.89 16.92
C ASN A 11 6.35 28.97 15.88
N ALA A 12 5.59 28.42 14.92
CA ALA A 12 6.16 27.57 13.87
C ALA A 12 6.89 28.37 12.78
N LEU A 13 6.45 29.62 12.51
CA LEU A 13 6.93 30.46 11.41
C LEU A 13 7.92 31.56 11.87
N ASP A 14 7.75 32.13 13.07
CA ASP A 14 8.74 33.05 13.69
C ASP A 14 10.10 32.34 13.91
N ARG A 15 10.10 31.02 14.09
CA ARG A 15 11.32 30.19 14.15
C ARG A 15 12.18 30.25 12.89
N LEU A 16 11.61 30.63 11.75
CA LEU A 16 12.33 30.78 10.48
C LEU A 16 12.89 32.20 10.27
N ASP A 17 12.28 33.24 10.84
CA ASP A 17 12.78 34.62 10.74
C ASP A 17 13.86 34.95 11.80
N VAL A 18 13.82 34.31 12.98
CA VAL A 18 14.97 34.28 13.93
C VAL A 18 16.20 33.64 13.27
N LEU A 19 15.98 32.69 12.36
CA LEU A 19 17.01 32.04 11.57
C LEU A 19 17.65 33.00 10.55
N LYS A 20 16.87 33.92 9.95
CA LYS A 20 17.41 34.94 9.04
C LYS A 20 18.23 36.02 9.75
N SER A 21 17.81 36.48 10.94
CA SER A 21 18.54 37.49 11.68
C SER A 21 19.88 36.98 12.23
N HIS A 22 19.97 35.69 12.57
CA HIS A 22 21.26 35.06 12.94
C HIS A 22 22.16 34.79 11.73
N LEU A 23 21.61 34.55 10.54
CA LEU A 23 22.40 34.29 9.32
C LEU A 23 22.95 35.57 8.66
N SER A 24 22.38 36.75 8.95
CA SER A 24 22.87 38.05 8.45
C SER A 24 24.13 38.55 9.16
N ASP A 25 24.35 38.17 10.42
CA ASP A 25 25.44 38.70 11.25
C ASP A 25 26.71 37.82 11.30
N VAL A 26 26.65 36.59 10.76
CA VAL A 26 27.81 35.67 10.75
C VAL A 26 28.58 35.81 9.43
N LYS A 27 29.69 36.55 9.46
CA LYS A 27 30.68 36.56 8.35
C LYS A 27 31.37 35.20 8.28
N ALA A 28 31.39 34.59 7.10
CA ALA A 28 32.18 33.38 6.88
C ALA A 28 33.67 33.66 7.15
N PRO A 29 34.39 32.78 7.87
CA PRO A 29 35.85 32.84 7.93
C PRO A 29 36.43 32.80 6.51
N ALA A 30 37.46 33.62 6.24
CA ALA A 30 38.08 33.69 4.93
C ALA A 30 38.57 32.29 4.49
N GLY A 31 38.15 31.87 3.29
CA GLY A 31 38.53 30.57 2.71
C GLY A 31 37.56 29.40 2.98
N ARG A 32 36.44 29.60 3.68
CA ARG A 32 35.41 28.56 3.90
C ARG A 32 34.14 28.86 3.11
N LEU A 33 33.60 27.87 2.40
CA LEU A 33 32.32 27.98 1.67
C LEU A 33 31.11 28.09 2.62
N THR A 34 31.23 27.59 3.85
CA THR A 34 30.16 27.58 4.86
C THR A 34 30.40 28.66 5.92
N LYS A 35 29.33 29.40 6.28
CA LYS A 35 29.34 30.40 7.36
C LYS A 35 29.32 29.81 8.77
N LEU A 36 29.00 28.52 8.84
CA LEU A 36 28.55 27.77 10.00
C LEU A 36 29.65 26.73 10.37
N SER A 37 29.84 26.46 11.67
CA SER A 37 30.90 25.62 12.24
C SER A 37 30.37 24.29 12.81
N ARG A 38 31.00 23.20 12.39
CA ARG A 38 30.76 21.85 12.91
C ARG A 38 31.57 21.47 14.15
N SER A 39 32.45 22.35 14.63
CA SER A 39 33.39 21.99 15.72
C SER A 39 32.73 21.99 17.10
N LEU A 40 33.03 20.96 17.90
CA LEU A 40 32.62 20.83 19.30
C LEU A 40 33.73 21.24 20.29
N GLN A 41 34.86 21.74 19.78
CA GLN A 41 36.02 22.08 20.58
C GLN A 41 35.67 23.12 21.66
N GLY A 42 35.98 22.78 22.91
CA GLY A 42 35.77 23.66 24.07
C GLY A 42 34.35 23.69 24.62
N LYS A 43 33.43 22.88 24.06
CA LYS A 43 32.08 22.71 24.61
C LYS A 43 32.08 21.79 25.84
N LYS A 44 30.98 21.80 26.60
CA LYS A 44 30.80 21.09 27.86
C LYS A 44 29.59 20.18 27.77
N ALA A 45 29.74 18.89 28.06
CA ALA A 45 28.70 17.89 27.93
C ALA A 45 28.43 17.13 29.23
N VAL A 46 27.16 16.76 29.45
CA VAL A 46 26.75 15.74 30.42
C VAL A 46 26.31 14.50 29.64
N VAL A 47 26.85 13.33 30.00
CA VAL A 47 26.42 12.04 29.44
C VAL A 47 25.94 11.15 30.59
N THR A 48 24.67 10.74 30.57
CA THR A 48 24.09 9.85 31.58
C THR A 48 24.27 8.38 31.19
N GLY A 49 24.49 7.48 32.15
CA GLY A 49 24.78 6.08 31.88
C GLY A 49 26.11 5.90 31.13
N ALA A 50 27.11 6.71 31.46
CA ALA A 50 28.35 6.85 30.71
C ALA A 50 29.48 5.90 31.16
N ALA A 51 29.22 5.00 32.10
CA ALA A 51 30.24 4.06 32.54
C ALA A 51 30.31 2.77 31.69
N SER A 52 29.42 2.58 30.72
CA SER A 52 29.43 1.42 29.81
C SER A 52 28.68 1.66 28.50
N GLY A 53 28.84 0.75 27.53
CA GLY A 53 28.07 0.72 26.29
C GLY A 53 28.11 2.02 25.49
N MET A 54 26.96 2.44 24.96
CA MET A 54 26.83 3.64 24.11
C MET A 54 27.21 4.93 24.85
N GLY A 55 26.89 5.04 26.15
CA GLY A 55 27.23 6.23 26.93
C GLY A 55 28.73 6.40 27.10
N LYS A 56 29.46 5.31 27.36
CA LYS A 56 30.93 5.31 27.45
C LYS A 56 31.57 5.76 26.15
N GLU A 57 31.18 5.16 25.02
CA GLU A 57 31.77 5.51 23.73
C GLU A 57 31.37 6.93 23.28
N THR A 58 30.14 7.38 23.61
CA THR A 58 29.76 8.80 23.40
C THR A 58 30.63 9.76 24.19
N ALA A 59 30.94 9.44 25.45
CA ALA A 59 31.81 10.27 26.28
C ALA A 59 33.25 10.37 25.71
N LYS A 60 33.77 9.28 25.15
CA LYS A 60 35.08 9.24 24.50
C LYS A 60 35.12 10.06 23.21
N VAL A 61 34.16 9.82 22.30
CA VAL A 61 34.08 10.57 21.03
C VAL A 61 33.95 12.07 21.29
N LEU A 62 33.14 12.48 22.27
CA LEU A 62 33.06 13.90 22.66
C LEU A 62 34.40 14.43 23.19
N ALA A 63 35.12 13.65 24.01
CA ALA A 63 36.43 14.06 24.51
C ALA A 63 37.48 14.17 23.38
N ASP A 64 37.47 13.26 22.41
CA ASP A 64 38.31 13.32 21.20
C ASP A 64 38.03 14.58 20.37
N GLU A 65 36.77 15.00 20.30
CA GLU A 65 36.34 16.26 19.66
C GLU A 65 36.61 17.52 20.53
N GLY A 66 37.33 17.36 21.65
CA GLY A 66 37.77 18.45 22.49
C GLY A 66 36.68 19.02 23.43
N VAL A 67 35.64 18.24 23.71
CA VAL A 67 34.58 18.55 24.68
C VAL A 67 35.03 18.19 26.09
N GLN A 68 34.64 18.99 27.08
CA GLN A 68 34.75 18.63 28.50
C GLN A 68 33.52 17.84 28.92
N VAL A 69 33.68 16.58 29.34
CA VAL A 69 32.60 15.61 29.52
C VAL A 69 32.42 15.24 30.99
N ALA A 70 31.19 15.37 31.47
CA ALA A 70 30.74 14.84 32.75
C ALA A 70 30.22 13.42 32.54
N VAL A 71 30.94 12.46 33.12
CA VAL A 71 30.63 11.02 33.09
C VAL A 71 29.74 10.70 34.28
N LEU A 72 28.45 10.49 34.03
CA LEU A 72 27.46 10.16 35.08
C LEU A 72 27.02 8.70 34.96
N ASP A 73 27.11 7.95 36.06
CA ASP A 73 26.58 6.59 36.16
C ASP A 73 26.32 6.24 37.64
N LEU A 74 25.71 5.09 37.91
CA LEU A 74 25.43 4.62 39.28
C LEU A 74 26.65 3.99 39.95
N ASP A 75 27.62 3.53 39.15
CA ASP A 75 28.78 2.76 39.60
C ASP A 75 30.04 3.63 39.67
N GLU A 76 30.48 3.96 40.89
CA GLU A 76 31.64 4.82 41.12
C GLU A 76 32.93 4.27 40.51
N GLY A 77 33.15 2.96 40.62
CA GLY A 77 34.37 2.31 40.10
C GLY A 77 34.44 2.40 38.57
N ARG A 78 33.33 2.11 37.88
CA ARG A 78 33.27 2.20 36.42
C ARG A 78 33.28 3.65 35.92
N VAL A 79 32.68 4.58 36.64
CA VAL A 79 32.81 6.02 36.35
C VAL A 79 34.27 6.43 36.42
N LYS A 80 34.98 6.07 37.50
CA LYS A 80 36.40 6.37 37.66
C LYS A 80 37.23 5.77 36.53
N ALA A 81 36.97 4.53 36.13
CA ALA A 81 37.69 3.89 35.04
C ALA A 81 37.56 4.64 33.71
N VAL A 82 36.35 5.07 33.33
CA VAL A 82 36.13 5.85 32.09
C VAL A 82 36.77 7.23 32.17
N VAL A 83 36.72 7.89 33.33
CA VAL A 83 37.37 9.19 33.55
C VAL A 83 38.88 9.08 33.44
N ASP A 84 39.48 8.06 34.06
CA ASP A 84 40.93 7.81 33.99
C ASP A 84 41.34 7.47 32.54
N GLU A 85 40.56 6.66 31.83
CA GLU A 85 40.79 6.31 30.42
C GLU A 85 40.79 7.55 29.52
N ILE A 86 39.78 8.43 29.65
CA ILE A 86 39.71 9.67 28.87
C ILE A 86 40.84 10.62 29.26
N ASN A 87 41.11 10.83 30.55
CA ASN A 87 42.12 11.79 31.01
C ASN A 87 43.56 11.33 30.76
N ALA A 88 43.80 10.03 30.57
CA ALA A 88 45.09 9.51 30.15
C ALA A 88 45.47 9.98 28.74
N VAL A 89 44.48 10.16 27.85
CA VAL A 89 44.68 10.66 26.47
C VAL A 89 44.46 12.18 26.40
N HIS A 90 43.40 12.66 27.05
CA HIS A 90 42.97 14.05 27.02
C HIS A 90 42.86 14.62 28.44
N THR A 91 44.01 15.01 29.00
CA THR A 91 44.11 15.46 30.39
C THR A 91 43.08 16.54 30.75
N GLY A 92 42.27 16.25 31.77
CA GLY A 92 41.27 17.18 32.31
C GLY A 92 39.98 17.29 31.49
N ARG A 93 39.81 16.48 30.43
CA ARG A 93 38.58 16.47 29.62
C ARG A 93 37.43 15.69 30.24
N ALA A 94 37.67 14.76 31.15
CA ALA A 94 36.60 14.04 31.83
C ALA A 94 36.58 14.28 33.34
N ARG A 95 35.37 14.38 33.92
CA ARG A 95 35.14 14.33 35.36
C ARG A 95 33.92 13.46 35.66
N GLY A 96 33.99 12.70 36.74
CA GLY A 96 32.99 11.69 37.08
C GLY A 96 32.06 12.11 38.21
N TRP A 97 30.79 11.69 38.14
CA TRP A 97 29.82 11.82 39.22
C TRP A 97 28.97 10.56 39.34
N VAL A 98 28.72 10.15 40.59
CA VAL A 98 27.77 9.08 40.90
C VAL A 98 26.36 9.64 40.91
N CYS A 99 25.47 9.04 40.12
CA CYS A 99 24.06 9.41 40.02
C CYS A 99 23.21 8.19 39.67
N ASP A 100 22.37 7.74 40.60
CA ASP A 100 21.21 6.94 40.24
C ASP A 100 20.16 7.85 39.61
N VAL A 101 19.84 7.60 38.34
CA VAL A 101 18.88 8.41 37.58
C VAL A 101 17.43 8.17 38.02
N ALA A 102 17.15 7.13 38.81
CA ALA A 102 15.85 6.98 39.47
C ALA A 102 15.67 7.97 40.64
N ASP A 103 16.76 8.48 41.23
CA ASP A 103 16.69 9.49 42.30
C ASP A 103 16.57 10.92 41.72
N ARG A 104 15.33 11.39 41.70
CA ARG A 104 14.94 12.73 41.22
C ARG A 104 15.65 13.87 41.93
N SER A 105 16.01 13.69 43.21
CA SER A 105 16.71 14.70 44.00
C SER A 105 18.19 14.74 43.63
N ARG A 106 18.82 13.56 43.49
CA ARG A 106 20.21 13.44 43.07
C ARG A 106 20.43 14.00 41.67
N ILE A 107 19.51 13.80 40.72
CA ILE A 107 19.61 14.39 39.37
C ILE A 107 19.77 15.92 39.44
N LYS A 108 18.94 16.59 40.25
CA LYS A 108 19.01 18.06 40.37
C LYS A 108 20.32 18.51 41.01
N GLN A 109 20.78 17.79 42.02
CA GLN A 109 22.03 18.08 42.71
C GLN A 109 23.24 17.90 41.79
N VAL A 110 23.33 16.77 41.08
CA VAL A 110 24.47 16.48 40.20
C VAL A 110 24.53 17.44 39.01
N CYS A 111 23.38 17.83 38.42
CA CYS A 111 23.36 18.86 37.38
C CYS A 111 23.96 20.17 37.89
N LYS A 112 23.61 20.60 39.11
CA LYS A 112 24.19 21.79 39.73
C LYS A 112 25.70 21.65 39.95
N GLU A 113 26.14 20.52 40.51
CA GLU A 113 27.56 20.22 40.73
C GLU A 113 28.37 20.26 39.41
N VAL A 114 27.84 19.68 38.33
CA VAL A 114 28.49 19.69 37.01
C VAL A 114 28.55 21.10 36.42
N ILE A 115 27.42 21.82 36.43
CA ILE A 115 27.35 23.19 35.88
C ILE A 115 28.32 24.11 36.62
N GLU A 116 28.44 23.98 37.94
CA GLU A 116 29.42 24.72 38.74
C GLU A 116 30.86 24.31 38.42
N ALA A 117 31.14 23.00 38.34
CA ALA A 117 32.48 22.50 38.04
C ALA A 117 33.00 22.89 36.66
N PHE A 118 32.12 22.93 35.65
CA PHE A 118 32.49 23.29 34.28
C PHE A 118 32.25 24.78 33.98
N GLY A 119 31.61 25.52 34.89
CA GLY A 119 31.24 26.92 34.67
C GLY A 119 30.26 27.12 33.50
N GLY A 120 29.34 26.16 33.29
CA GLY A 120 28.37 26.16 32.19
C GLY A 120 28.08 24.76 31.64
N LEU A 121 27.13 24.68 30.70
CA LEU A 121 26.77 23.44 30.02
C LEU A 121 26.27 23.74 28.61
N ASP A 122 26.75 22.97 27.62
CA ASP A 122 26.37 23.12 26.22
C ASP A 122 25.57 21.91 25.72
N ILE A 123 25.90 20.70 26.17
CA ILE A 123 25.35 19.46 25.60
C ILE A 123 24.81 18.55 26.71
N LEU A 124 23.59 18.06 26.56
CA LEU A 124 22.99 17.03 27.42
C LEU A 124 22.68 15.78 26.59
N ILE A 125 23.33 14.66 26.93
CA ILE A 125 23.06 13.35 26.35
C ILE A 125 22.34 12.48 27.38
N ASN A 126 21.03 12.31 27.18
CA ASN A 126 20.21 11.40 27.98
C ASN A 126 20.31 9.98 27.40
N ASN A 127 21.30 9.22 27.87
CA ASN A 127 21.59 7.87 27.40
C ASN A 127 21.20 6.77 28.40
N ALA A 128 21.19 7.05 29.71
CA ALA A 128 20.83 6.06 30.73
C ALA A 128 19.50 5.37 30.42
N GLY A 129 19.46 4.04 30.50
CA GLY A 129 18.26 3.26 30.22
C GLY A 129 18.39 1.78 30.55
N VAL A 130 17.26 1.13 30.83
CA VAL A 130 17.16 -0.29 31.17
C VAL A 130 16.07 -0.99 30.35
N SER A 131 16.22 -2.30 30.14
CA SER A 131 15.20 -3.19 29.59
C SER A 131 15.00 -4.36 30.56
N LEU A 132 14.01 -4.22 31.45
CA LEU A 132 13.75 -5.19 32.53
C LEU A 132 12.84 -6.36 32.11
N GLY A 133 12.32 -6.34 30.88
CA GLY A 133 11.31 -7.30 30.41
C GLY A 133 9.96 -7.13 31.11
N GLY A 134 8.90 -7.68 30.54
CA GLY A 134 7.54 -7.58 31.06
C GLY A 134 6.49 -7.74 29.96
N GLY A 135 5.54 -8.64 30.15
CA GLY A 135 4.44 -8.90 29.21
C GLY A 135 3.07 -8.87 29.88
N ALA A 136 2.00 -8.86 29.07
CA ALA A 136 0.62 -8.83 29.53
C ALA A 136 0.17 -10.08 30.31
N PHE A 137 1.04 -11.10 30.40
CA PHE A 137 0.76 -12.38 31.06
C PHE A 137 1.63 -12.60 32.32
N ASP A 138 2.41 -11.62 32.74
CA ASP A 138 3.25 -11.71 33.95
C ASP A 138 2.42 -11.45 35.22
N GLU A 139 2.76 -12.10 36.34
CA GLU A 139 2.07 -11.91 37.63
C GLU A 139 2.20 -10.46 38.19
N ASP A 140 1.08 -9.94 38.71
CA ASP A 140 0.81 -8.51 38.96
C ASP A 140 1.92 -7.75 39.73
N ALA A 141 2.40 -8.26 40.87
CA ALA A 141 3.32 -7.51 41.74
C ALA A 141 4.74 -7.33 41.16
N SER A 142 5.20 -8.29 40.34
CA SER A 142 6.52 -8.21 39.69
C SER A 142 6.51 -7.33 38.45
N PHE A 143 5.35 -7.22 37.81
CA PHE A 143 5.14 -6.43 36.60
C PHE A 143 5.10 -4.93 36.93
N GLU A 144 4.30 -4.51 37.92
CA GLU A 144 4.19 -3.09 38.32
C GLU A 144 5.54 -2.50 38.73
N THR A 145 6.30 -3.23 39.55
CA THR A 145 7.64 -2.78 39.99
C THR A 145 8.60 -2.59 38.80
N ARG A 146 8.58 -3.51 37.82
CA ARG A 146 9.41 -3.40 36.60
C ARG A 146 8.92 -2.29 35.69
N TRP A 147 7.61 -2.09 35.60
CA TRP A 147 6.97 -1.02 34.85
C TRP A 147 7.43 0.34 35.39
N ASP A 148 7.17 0.61 36.67
CA ASP A 148 7.50 1.89 37.32
C ASP A 148 9.00 2.20 37.22
N LYS A 149 9.85 1.21 37.53
CA LYS A 149 11.30 1.39 37.43
C LYS A 149 11.76 1.68 36.00
N THR A 150 11.14 1.07 35.00
CA THR A 150 11.45 1.32 33.59
C THR A 150 11.01 2.73 33.18
N LEU A 151 9.83 3.19 33.61
CA LEU A 151 9.35 4.56 33.36
C LEU A 151 10.22 5.61 34.06
N ASP A 152 10.56 5.38 35.33
CA ASP A 152 11.38 6.31 36.10
C ASP A 152 12.76 6.50 35.47
N ILE A 153 13.41 5.41 35.06
CA ILE A 153 14.75 5.46 34.45
C ILE A 153 14.70 5.95 32.99
N ASN A 154 13.85 5.37 32.15
CA ASN A 154 13.91 5.61 30.70
C ASN A 154 13.21 6.90 30.25
N LEU A 155 12.27 7.43 31.05
CA LEU A 155 11.42 8.56 30.65
C LEU A 155 11.43 9.70 31.67
N THR A 156 11.12 9.42 32.94
CA THR A 156 10.99 10.47 33.96
C THR A 156 12.34 11.15 34.22
N ALA A 157 13.41 10.37 34.40
CA ALA A 157 14.76 10.88 34.62
C ALA A 157 15.19 11.87 33.53
N LEU A 158 14.94 11.52 32.26
CA LEU A 158 15.27 12.33 31.09
C LEU A 158 14.63 13.72 31.18
N VAL A 159 13.33 13.81 31.48
CA VAL A 159 12.64 15.11 31.64
C VAL A 159 13.25 15.92 32.78
N ILE A 160 13.62 15.27 33.89
CA ILE A 160 14.19 15.95 35.05
C ILE A 160 15.59 16.49 34.72
N PHE A 161 16.43 15.71 34.03
CA PHE A 161 17.73 16.17 33.54
C PHE A 161 17.59 17.36 32.60
N VAL A 162 16.69 17.29 31.62
CA VAL A 162 16.39 18.42 30.72
C VAL A 162 16.05 19.65 31.54
N ARG A 163 15.03 19.56 32.42
CA ARG A 163 14.58 20.70 33.24
C ARG A 163 15.67 21.29 34.13
N ALA A 164 16.53 20.44 34.70
CA ALA A 164 17.65 20.88 35.54
C ALA A 164 18.75 21.58 34.73
N CYS A 165 18.95 21.17 33.47
CA CYS A 165 19.99 21.71 32.59
C CYS A 165 19.53 22.95 31.80
N VAL A 166 18.23 23.12 31.54
CA VAL A 166 17.70 24.27 30.75
C VAL A 166 18.27 25.62 31.21
N PRO A 167 18.34 25.97 32.51
CA PRO A 167 18.89 27.26 32.93
C PRO A 167 20.36 27.52 32.51
N ALA A 168 21.17 26.47 32.36
CA ALA A 168 22.54 26.58 31.87
C ALA A 168 22.60 26.53 30.34
N LEU A 169 21.80 25.67 29.72
CA LEU A 169 21.69 25.58 28.26
C LEU A 169 21.20 26.90 27.63
N LEU A 170 20.32 27.64 28.31
CA LEU A 170 19.89 29.01 27.96
C LEU A 170 20.99 30.08 28.09
N LYS A 171 22.24 29.69 28.37
CA LYS A 171 23.40 30.59 28.36
C LYS A 171 24.46 30.11 27.37
N SER A 172 24.24 28.96 26.73
CA SER A 172 25.15 28.37 25.75
C SER A 172 24.81 28.87 24.34
N ASP A 173 25.85 29.14 23.55
CA ASP A 173 25.77 29.46 22.13
C ASP A 173 25.64 28.19 21.24
N ALA A 174 25.71 27.00 21.85
CA ALA A 174 25.69 25.71 21.17
C ALA A 174 24.87 24.67 21.95
N ALA A 175 23.72 25.09 22.49
CA ALA A 175 22.91 24.29 23.41
C ALA A 175 22.23 23.07 22.74
N ARG A 176 22.64 21.84 23.06
CA ARG A 176 22.12 20.60 22.45
C ARG A 176 21.57 19.64 23.49
N ILE A 177 20.44 19.03 23.19
CA ILE A 177 19.87 17.92 23.96
C ILE A 177 19.69 16.74 23.00
N VAL A 178 20.28 15.60 23.34
CA VAL A 178 20.14 14.35 22.59
C VAL A 178 19.58 13.29 23.50
N ASN A 179 18.45 12.72 23.10
CA ASN A 179 17.75 11.68 23.83
C ASN A 179 17.93 10.34 23.11
N ILE A 180 18.31 9.29 23.85
CA ILE A 180 18.47 7.95 23.26
C ILE A 180 17.16 7.16 23.40
N ALA A 181 16.47 6.96 22.29
CA ALA A 181 15.29 6.11 22.16
C ALA A 181 15.69 4.67 21.78
N SER A 182 14.98 4.06 20.82
CA SER A 182 15.23 2.72 20.26
C SER A 182 14.43 2.53 18.96
N THR A 183 14.88 1.66 18.06
CA THR A 183 14.02 1.16 16.96
C THR A 183 12.76 0.45 17.46
N GLU A 184 12.72 0.03 18.73
CA GLU A 184 11.50 -0.46 19.38
C GLU A 184 10.37 0.58 19.49
N HIS A 185 10.64 1.84 19.15
CA HIS A 185 9.56 2.81 18.90
C HIS A 185 8.75 2.47 17.63
N PHE A 186 9.38 1.93 16.60
CA PHE A 186 8.76 1.63 15.31
C PHE A 186 8.27 0.19 15.20
N VAL A 187 8.98 -0.75 15.82
CA VAL A 187 8.71 -2.19 15.73
C VAL A 187 8.85 -2.81 17.10
N THR A 188 7.77 -3.36 17.65
CA THR A 188 7.75 -3.94 19.00
C THR A 188 7.83 -5.47 18.97
N GLY A 189 8.23 -6.07 20.08
CA GLY A 189 8.25 -7.52 20.27
C GLY A 189 7.60 -7.90 21.61
N PRO A 190 7.11 -9.15 21.75
CA PRO A 190 6.51 -9.61 22.99
C PRO A 190 7.52 -9.55 24.16
N GLY A 191 7.02 -9.24 25.36
CA GLY A 191 7.81 -9.28 26.60
C GLY A 191 8.62 -8.02 26.92
N ASN A 192 8.40 -6.89 26.23
CA ASN A 192 9.09 -5.61 26.47
C ASN A 192 8.13 -4.42 26.60
N ALA A 193 6.91 -4.61 27.07
CA ALA A 193 5.84 -3.60 27.00
C ALA A 193 6.24 -2.23 27.60
N SER A 194 6.82 -2.22 28.80
CA SER A 194 7.29 -0.99 29.46
C SER A 194 8.45 -0.31 28.72
N TYR A 195 9.35 -1.10 28.13
CA TYR A 195 10.47 -0.58 27.33
C TYR A 195 9.97 0.05 26.03
N SER A 196 9.13 -0.64 25.26
CA SER A 196 8.58 -0.09 24.02
C SER A 196 7.71 1.15 24.26
N ALA A 197 6.92 1.17 25.34
CA ALA A 197 6.14 2.33 25.76
C ALA A 197 7.04 3.53 26.09
N THR A 198 8.07 3.33 26.93
CA THR A 198 8.99 4.41 27.28
C THR A 198 9.79 4.93 26.08
N LYS A 199 10.30 4.05 25.21
CA LYS A 199 11.06 4.48 24.02
C LYS A 199 10.19 5.19 22.99
N SER A 200 8.90 4.86 22.88
CA SER A 200 7.94 5.64 22.10
C SER A 200 7.60 6.98 22.74
N ALA A 201 7.45 7.03 24.06
CA ALA A 201 7.23 8.28 24.78
C ALA A 201 8.42 9.25 24.64
N VAL A 202 9.66 8.74 24.62
CA VAL A 202 10.86 9.57 24.41
C VAL A 202 10.83 10.31 23.07
N THR A 203 10.36 9.69 21.98
CA THR A 203 10.28 10.38 20.67
C THR A 203 9.19 11.45 20.66
N GLY A 204 8.03 11.17 21.28
CA GLY A 204 6.95 12.14 21.45
C GLY A 204 7.37 13.34 22.30
N LEU A 205 7.99 13.05 23.45
CA LEU A 205 8.52 14.06 24.36
C LEU A 205 9.61 14.90 23.72
N THR A 206 10.53 14.28 22.96
CA THR A 206 11.59 15.03 22.26
C THR A 206 11.00 16.02 21.26
N ARG A 207 9.96 15.62 20.50
CA ARG A 207 9.24 16.55 19.61
C ARG A 207 8.63 17.72 20.38
N SER A 208 8.00 17.43 21.53
CA SER A 208 7.43 18.47 22.39
C SER A 208 8.50 19.43 22.92
N LEU A 209 9.62 18.91 23.41
CA LEU A 209 10.72 19.70 23.97
C LEU A 209 11.47 20.50 22.90
N ALA A 210 11.64 19.95 21.70
CA ALA A 210 12.21 20.68 20.56
C ALA A 210 11.35 21.89 20.23
N VAL A 211 10.02 21.72 20.26
CA VAL A 211 9.08 22.82 20.07
C VAL A 211 9.11 23.79 21.24
N GLU A 212 9.18 23.31 22.48
CA GLU A 212 9.14 24.19 23.65
C GLU A 212 10.41 25.04 23.79
N LEU A 213 11.58 24.43 23.61
CA LEU A 213 12.89 25.03 23.90
C LEU A 213 13.50 25.75 22.71
N GLY A 214 13.18 25.34 21.46
CA GLY A 214 13.80 25.92 20.26
C GLY A 214 13.56 27.42 20.08
N LYS A 215 12.50 27.98 20.67
CA LYS A 215 12.21 29.44 20.65
C LYS A 215 13.14 30.25 21.55
N TYR A 216 13.90 29.61 22.43
CA TYR A 216 14.85 30.26 23.32
C TYR A 216 16.27 29.90 22.88
N GLN A 217 16.99 30.85 22.29
CA GLN A 217 18.43 30.74 21.98
C GLN A 217 18.86 29.49 21.17
N ASN A 218 18.00 28.98 20.28
CA ASN A 218 18.29 27.85 19.38
C ASN A 218 18.74 26.55 20.08
N ILE A 219 18.17 26.22 21.24
CA ILE A 219 18.34 24.89 21.85
C ILE A 219 17.72 23.84 20.92
N THR A 220 18.52 22.92 20.39
CA THR A 220 17.98 21.79 19.60
C THR A 220 17.79 20.58 20.49
N VAL A 221 16.66 19.88 20.31
CA VAL A 221 16.37 18.62 20.99
C VAL A 221 16.16 17.55 19.94
N ASN A 222 17.03 16.55 19.91
CA ASN A 222 17.03 15.48 18.91
C ASN A 222 16.92 14.11 19.59
N THR A 223 16.45 13.12 18.84
CA THR A 223 16.41 11.72 19.29
C THR A 223 17.25 10.85 18.38
N ILE A 224 18.03 9.94 18.96
CA ILE A 224 18.65 8.83 18.24
C ILE A 224 17.85 7.56 18.58
N CYS A 225 17.50 6.76 17.57
CA CYS A 225 16.81 5.48 17.74
C CYS A 225 17.76 4.33 17.34
N PRO A 226 18.63 3.84 18.26
CA PRO A 226 19.54 2.76 17.93
C PRO A 226 18.79 1.48 17.60
N GLY A 227 19.33 0.74 16.63
CA GLY A 227 18.93 -0.65 16.35
C GLY A 227 19.59 -1.63 17.32
N PRO A 228 19.90 -2.86 16.90
CA PRO A 228 20.59 -3.83 17.75
C PRO A 228 22.06 -3.47 17.94
N ILE A 229 22.46 -3.09 19.15
CA ILE A 229 23.83 -2.65 19.51
C ILE A 229 24.48 -3.67 20.46
N ILE A 230 25.79 -3.92 20.30
CA ILE A 230 26.58 -4.78 21.20
C ILE A 230 26.82 -4.06 22.53
N THR A 231 26.02 -4.35 23.55
CA THR A 231 26.12 -3.71 24.87
C THR A 231 25.80 -4.71 25.99
N GLY A 232 25.98 -4.30 27.24
CA GLY A 232 25.50 -5.08 28.40
C GLY A 232 24.00 -5.41 28.33
N MET A 233 23.18 -4.53 27.74
CA MET A 233 21.73 -4.75 27.59
C MET A 233 21.40 -5.93 26.66
N THR A 234 22.21 -6.12 25.61
CA THR A 234 22.03 -7.22 24.64
C THR A 234 22.91 -8.43 24.95
N ALA A 235 23.82 -8.35 25.93
CA ALA A 235 24.74 -9.43 26.29
C ALA A 235 24.01 -10.74 26.65
N ARG A 236 22.85 -10.65 27.32
CA ARG A 236 22.01 -11.80 27.71
C ARG A 236 21.39 -12.56 26.53
N ILE A 237 21.35 -11.98 25.34
CA ILE A 237 20.79 -12.63 24.15
C ILE A 237 21.85 -13.62 23.61
N PRO A 238 21.52 -14.92 23.46
CA PRO A 238 22.43 -15.92 22.91
C PRO A 238 23.02 -15.53 21.55
N PRO A 239 24.29 -15.85 21.27
CA PRO A 239 24.95 -15.50 20.00
C PRO A 239 24.17 -15.96 18.76
N GLU A 240 23.61 -17.18 18.78
CA GLU A 240 22.83 -17.72 17.66
C GLU A 240 21.55 -16.92 17.38
N LEU A 241 20.91 -16.40 18.43
CA LEU A 241 19.71 -15.55 18.27
C LEU A 241 20.06 -14.15 17.78
N LYS A 242 21.20 -13.59 18.21
CA LYS A 242 21.73 -12.32 17.65
C LYS A 242 22.03 -12.47 16.16
N GLU A 243 22.70 -13.55 15.77
CA GLU A 243 23.05 -13.82 14.37
C GLU A 243 21.79 -14.03 13.51
N SER A 244 20.84 -14.81 14.00
CA SER A 244 19.54 -15.03 13.33
C SER A 244 18.75 -13.73 13.17
N TYR A 245 18.65 -12.92 14.24
CA TYR A 245 17.99 -11.62 14.19
C TYR A 245 18.68 -10.69 13.21
N ALA A 246 20.00 -10.58 13.26
CA ALA A 246 20.78 -9.73 12.37
C ALA A 246 20.59 -10.11 10.90
N LYS A 247 20.63 -11.41 10.57
CA LYS A 247 20.38 -11.90 9.20
C LYS A 247 18.98 -11.57 8.68
N ARG A 248 17.97 -11.61 9.56
CA ARG A 248 16.55 -11.45 9.19
C ARG A 248 16.06 -9.99 9.19
N ARG A 249 16.59 -9.16 10.09
CA ARG A 249 16.03 -7.84 10.42
C ARG A 249 17.00 -6.68 10.27
N VAL A 250 18.30 -6.93 10.09
CA VAL A 250 19.32 -5.87 9.95
C VAL A 250 19.99 -5.96 8.58
N PRO A 251 19.89 -4.93 7.72
CA PRO A 251 20.51 -4.94 6.39
C PRO A 251 22.02 -5.24 6.40
N MET A 252 22.74 -4.73 7.41
CA MET A 252 24.19 -4.95 7.59
C MET A 252 24.53 -6.34 8.15
N ARG A 253 23.53 -7.17 8.48
CA ARG A 253 23.65 -8.54 8.99
C ARG A 253 24.52 -8.71 10.24
N ARG A 254 24.72 -7.64 11.01
CA ARG A 254 25.41 -7.65 12.30
C ARG A 254 24.76 -6.68 13.28
N TYR A 255 25.07 -6.85 14.56
CA TYR A 255 24.80 -5.82 15.57
C TYR A 255 25.85 -4.72 15.39
N ALA A 256 25.43 -3.48 15.62
CA ALA A 256 26.32 -2.33 15.53
C ALA A 256 27.17 -2.18 16.80
N ASP A 257 28.34 -1.60 16.65
CA ASP A 257 29.20 -1.27 17.79
C ASP A 257 28.69 0.01 18.46
N PRO A 258 28.83 0.16 19.79
CA PRO A 258 28.39 1.36 20.49
C PRO A 258 29.00 2.66 19.96
N GLU A 259 30.24 2.59 19.46
CA GLU A 259 30.93 3.73 18.85
C GLU A 259 30.22 4.21 17.57
N GLU A 260 29.64 3.32 16.77
CA GLU A 260 28.91 3.71 15.55
C GLU A 260 27.69 4.59 15.86
N VAL A 261 27.10 4.43 17.05
CA VAL A 261 26.02 5.31 17.55
C VAL A 261 26.60 6.64 18.05
N ALA A 262 27.75 6.59 18.72
CA ALA A 262 28.45 7.76 19.23
C ALA A 262 28.95 8.72 18.13
N GLN A 263 29.17 8.23 16.92
CA GLN A 263 29.61 9.02 15.76
C GLN A 263 28.44 9.74 15.02
N SER A 264 27.22 9.69 15.56
CA SER A 264 26.02 10.24 14.90
C SER A 264 26.05 11.78 14.77
N ASP A 265 25.76 12.29 13.57
CA ASP A 265 25.66 13.73 13.22
C ASP A 265 24.75 14.56 14.14
N SER A 266 23.77 13.94 14.81
CA SER A 266 22.91 14.58 15.82
C SER A 266 23.66 15.24 16.99
N LEU A 267 24.96 14.95 17.14
CA LEU A 267 25.86 15.54 18.15
C LEU A 267 26.54 16.84 17.68
N LEU A 268 26.46 17.20 16.39
CA LEU A 268 27.13 18.37 15.83
C LEU A 268 26.39 19.70 16.13
N PRO A 269 27.10 20.85 16.18
CA PRO A 269 26.53 22.13 16.56
C PRO A 269 25.43 22.67 15.64
N GLU A 270 25.15 22.10 14.47
CA GLU A 270 24.25 22.72 13.48
C GLU A 270 23.24 21.75 12.86
N THR A 271 23.04 20.60 13.51
CA THR A 271 22.05 19.61 13.10
C THR A 271 20.65 20.07 13.51
N LEU A 272 20.10 21.01 12.73
CA LEU A 272 18.66 21.21 12.59
C LEU A 272 18.03 19.86 12.22
N SER A 273 16.80 19.61 12.66
CA SER A 273 16.01 18.44 12.27
C SER A 273 15.90 18.35 10.75
N VAL A 274 16.86 17.69 10.11
CA VAL A 274 16.84 17.39 8.69
C VAL A 274 15.86 16.24 8.50
N VAL A 275 14.61 16.59 8.26
CA VAL A 275 13.79 15.83 7.31
C VAL A 275 14.63 15.74 6.05
N LYS A 276 15.16 14.55 5.75
CA LYS A 276 15.94 14.35 4.52
C LYS A 276 15.09 14.80 3.33
N PRO A 277 15.67 15.34 2.23
CA PRO A 277 14.92 15.55 1.00
C PRO A 277 14.13 14.29 0.64
N GLY A 278 12.79 14.38 0.64
CA GLY A 278 11.89 13.25 0.40
C GLY A 278 11.17 12.66 1.63
N GLN A 279 11.48 13.08 2.86
CA GLN A 279 10.70 12.73 4.05
C GLN A 279 9.62 13.78 4.34
N TYR A 280 8.47 13.37 4.90
CA TYR A 280 7.39 14.26 5.31
C TYR A 280 7.33 14.37 6.84
N ALA A 281 7.05 15.56 7.36
CA ALA A 281 6.67 15.79 8.75
C ALA A 281 5.13 15.87 8.81
N THR A 282 4.52 15.05 9.66
CA THR A 282 3.06 14.99 9.83
C THR A 282 2.63 15.83 11.05
N ILE A 283 1.73 16.78 10.85
CA ILE A 283 1.18 17.68 11.88
C ILE A 283 -0.31 17.41 12.01
N PHE A 284 -0.81 17.29 13.24
CA PHE A 284 -2.25 17.18 13.51
C PHE A 284 -2.80 18.54 13.91
N VAL A 285 -3.91 18.94 13.28
CA VAL A 285 -4.64 20.18 13.53
C VAL A 285 -6.08 19.82 13.90
N ASP A 286 -6.57 20.39 14.99
CA ASP A 286 -7.96 20.25 15.41
C ASP A 286 -8.87 21.17 14.58
N GLU A 287 -10.02 20.65 14.14
CA GLU A 287 -10.97 21.37 13.29
C GLU A 287 -11.56 22.61 13.98
N PHE A 288 -11.94 22.50 15.26
CA PHE A 288 -12.57 23.59 16.00
C PHE A 288 -11.59 24.74 16.24
N GLU A 289 -10.34 24.42 16.56
CA GLU A 289 -9.27 25.40 16.72
C GLU A 289 -8.97 26.16 15.40
N LEU A 290 -8.94 25.44 14.27
CA LEU A 290 -8.68 26.03 12.96
C LEU A 290 -9.79 27.00 12.54
N VAL A 291 -11.06 26.62 12.70
CA VAL A 291 -12.21 27.46 12.37
C VAL A 291 -12.22 28.73 13.22
N THR A 292 -11.97 28.58 14.52
CA THR A 292 -11.94 29.71 15.46
C THR A 292 -10.81 30.70 15.12
N SER A 293 -9.61 30.19 14.84
CA SER A 293 -8.44 31.02 14.49
C SER A 293 -8.60 31.71 13.12
N ALA A 294 -9.24 31.05 12.15
CA ALA A 294 -9.53 31.66 10.87
C ALA A 294 -10.61 32.75 10.96
N ALA A 295 -11.60 32.58 11.84
CA ALA A 295 -12.66 33.56 12.07
C ALA A 295 -12.16 34.83 12.78
N SER A 296 -11.15 34.72 13.66
CA SER A 296 -10.56 35.90 14.30
C SER A 296 -9.73 36.77 13.35
N GLY A 297 -9.25 36.19 12.23
CA GLY A 297 -8.44 36.89 11.24
C GLY A 297 -6.99 37.17 11.67
N GLU A 298 -6.57 36.68 12.84
CA GLU A 298 -5.26 36.99 13.44
C GLU A 298 -4.11 36.12 12.93
N CYS A 299 -4.43 35.01 12.25
CA CYS A 299 -3.45 34.13 11.60
C CYS A 299 -3.80 33.92 10.12
N SER A 300 -2.93 34.43 9.25
CA SER A 300 -3.10 34.35 7.79
C SER A 300 -3.05 32.91 7.27
N GLU A 301 -2.30 32.03 7.93
CA GLU A 301 -2.09 30.63 7.57
C GLU A 301 -3.29 29.77 7.98
N CYS A 302 -3.84 29.99 9.19
CA CYS A 302 -5.12 29.40 9.59
C CYS A 302 -6.23 29.86 8.65
N LYS A 303 -6.24 31.15 8.28
CA LYS A 303 -7.18 31.69 7.28
C LYS A 303 -7.00 31.04 5.92
N LEU A 304 -5.76 30.85 5.45
CA LEU A 304 -5.48 30.15 4.20
C LEU A 304 -5.97 28.70 4.20
N LEU A 305 -5.64 27.94 5.25
CA LEU A 305 -6.09 26.55 5.41
C LEU A 305 -7.62 26.49 5.47
N TYR A 306 -8.24 27.38 6.23
CA TYR A 306 -9.70 27.48 6.31
C TYR A 306 -10.34 27.82 4.96
N ASP A 307 -9.80 28.80 4.23
CA ASP A 307 -10.33 29.20 2.91
C ASP A 307 -10.14 28.07 1.87
N ALA A 308 -8.99 27.39 1.91
CA ALA A 308 -8.70 26.22 1.07
C ALA A 308 -9.70 25.07 1.31
N ILE A 309 -9.95 24.72 2.58
CA ILE A 309 -10.93 23.67 2.93
C ILE A 309 -12.37 24.13 2.60
N SER A 310 -12.70 25.38 2.89
CA SER A 310 -14.04 25.96 2.66
C SER A 310 -14.43 26.04 1.19
N LEU A 311 -13.47 26.28 0.30
CA LEU A 311 -13.71 26.28 -1.15
C LEU A 311 -14.23 24.95 -1.65
N LYS A 312 -13.74 23.85 -1.05
CA LYS A 312 -13.99 22.49 -1.52
C LYS A 312 -15.11 21.81 -0.76
N ARG A 313 -15.37 22.21 0.48
CA ARG A 313 -16.48 21.71 1.26
C ARG A 313 -17.23 22.86 1.92
N LYS A 314 -18.18 23.47 1.20
CA LYS A 314 -18.96 24.64 1.67
C LYS A 314 -19.68 24.45 3.02
N GLU A 315 -19.82 23.21 3.51
CA GLU A 315 -20.58 22.87 4.72
C GLU A 315 -19.72 22.42 5.92
N TRP A 316 -18.39 22.32 5.79
CA TRP A 316 -17.55 21.81 6.90
C TRP A 316 -17.59 22.70 8.14
N ALA A 317 -17.61 24.03 7.95
CA ALA A 317 -17.72 25.00 9.03
C ALA A 317 -19.03 24.88 9.85
N LYS A 318 -20.01 24.08 9.39
CA LYS A 318 -21.27 23.81 10.10
C LYS A 318 -21.24 22.50 10.90
N SER A 319 -20.24 21.64 10.69
CA SER A 319 -20.13 20.28 11.25
C SER A 319 -19.33 20.22 12.57
N ALA A 320 -19.10 21.36 13.23
CA ALA A 320 -18.24 21.53 14.41
C ALA A 320 -18.62 20.71 15.67
N GLN A 321 -19.54 19.75 15.58
CA GLN A 321 -19.95 18.86 16.65
C GLN A 321 -19.22 17.50 16.65
N ILE A 322 -18.38 17.21 15.66
CA ILE A 322 -17.60 15.97 15.61
C ILE A 322 -16.11 16.37 15.58
N SER A 323 -15.32 15.98 16.58
CA SER A 323 -13.86 16.22 16.58
C SER A 323 -13.22 15.40 15.46
N LEU A 324 -12.94 16.04 14.33
CA LEU A 324 -12.20 15.44 13.22
C LEU A 324 -10.77 16.00 13.23
N SER A 325 -9.80 15.11 13.04
CA SER A 325 -8.39 15.49 12.88
C SER A 325 -8.08 15.88 11.44
N ILE A 326 -7.45 17.03 11.26
CA ILE A 326 -6.81 17.45 10.01
C ILE A 326 -5.33 17.10 10.11
N ILE A 327 -4.79 16.43 9.11
CA ILE A 327 -3.41 15.97 9.07
C ILE A 327 -2.68 16.78 7.98
N LEU A 328 -1.60 17.46 8.32
CA LEU A 328 -0.74 18.18 7.39
C LEU A 328 0.55 17.41 7.17
N ASN A 329 0.84 16.97 5.94
CA ASN A 329 2.15 16.43 5.58
C ASN A 329 2.99 17.53 4.94
N VAL A 330 4.11 17.85 5.58
CA VAL A 330 5.01 18.95 5.20
C VAL A 330 6.36 18.40 4.81
N ALA A 331 6.87 18.77 3.63
CA ALA A 331 8.22 18.46 3.21
C ALA A 331 8.87 19.68 2.55
N ILE A 332 10.15 19.94 2.84
CA ILE A 332 10.86 21.11 2.32
C ILE A 332 10.88 21.04 0.78
N GLY A 333 10.39 22.10 0.14
CA GLY A 333 10.35 22.20 -1.32
C GLY A 333 9.22 21.43 -2.00
N ARG A 334 8.42 20.65 -1.26
CA ARG A 334 7.23 19.94 -1.76
C ARG A 334 5.95 20.70 -1.42
N PRO A 335 4.85 20.49 -2.15
CA PRO A 335 3.55 21.04 -1.79
C PRO A 335 3.09 20.61 -0.41
N LEU A 336 2.34 21.48 0.26
CA LEU A 336 1.67 21.14 1.53
C LEU A 336 0.49 20.22 1.23
N GLN A 337 0.48 19.03 1.83
CA GLN A 337 -0.63 18.09 1.73
C GLN A 337 -1.51 18.18 2.98
N ILE A 338 -2.83 18.21 2.78
CA ILE A 338 -3.85 18.24 3.81
C ILE A 338 -4.69 16.98 3.65
N ILE A 339 -4.71 16.14 4.68
CA ILE A 339 -5.46 14.89 4.74
C ILE A 339 -6.53 15.03 5.81
N TRP A 340 -7.76 14.65 5.49
CA TRP A 340 -8.88 14.71 6.43
C TRP A 340 -9.52 13.34 6.64
N ASN A 341 -9.88 13.03 7.89
CA ASN A 341 -10.27 11.68 8.32
C ASN A 341 -11.51 11.09 7.61
N LYS A 342 -11.62 9.75 7.71
CA LYS A 342 -12.61 8.79 7.14
C LYS A 342 -12.84 8.81 5.62
N ALA A 343 -12.63 9.94 4.93
CA ALA A 343 -12.89 10.07 3.49
C ALA A 343 -11.64 10.16 2.61
N GLY A 344 -10.44 10.27 3.19
CA GLY A 344 -9.18 10.22 2.43
C GLY A 344 -8.99 11.37 1.43
N ILE A 345 -9.55 12.55 1.69
CA ILE A 345 -9.41 13.71 0.79
C ILE A 345 -7.99 14.29 0.94
N PHE A 346 -7.30 14.48 -0.20
CA PHE A 346 -5.90 14.94 -0.28
C PHE A 346 -5.77 16.36 -0.88
N MET A 347 -6.06 17.41 -0.11
CA MET A 347 -5.84 18.76 -0.66
C MET A 347 -4.36 19.12 -0.73
N ILE A 348 -3.95 19.73 -1.84
CA ILE A 348 -2.59 20.23 -2.05
C ILE A 348 -2.61 21.75 -2.18
N ILE A 349 -1.78 22.40 -1.35
CA ILE A 349 -1.45 23.82 -1.49
C ILE A 349 -0.03 23.94 -2.06
N SER A 350 0.11 24.62 -3.20
CA SER A 350 1.39 24.78 -3.91
C SER A 350 1.60 26.20 -4.42
N ARG A 351 2.87 26.54 -4.68
CA ARG A 351 3.23 27.83 -5.31
C ARG A 351 2.84 27.85 -6.80
N PRO A 352 2.42 28.99 -7.36
CA PRO A 352 2.25 29.15 -8.81
C PRO A 352 3.56 28.89 -9.57
N CYS A 353 3.49 28.15 -10.69
CA CYS A 353 4.67 27.78 -11.48
C CYS A 353 5.30 28.97 -12.25
N SER A 354 4.57 30.06 -12.48
CA SER A 354 4.95 31.16 -13.37
C SER A 354 5.34 32.47 -12.69
N GLY A 355 5.52 32.50 -11.37
CA GLY A 355 5.85 33.73 -10.63
C GLY A 355 7.33 33.83 -10.21
N LYS A 356 7.94 35.01 -10.36
CA LYS A 356 9.18 35.37 -9.63
C LYS A 356 9.02 34.98 -8.16
N ARG A 357 10.04 34.39 -7.53
CA ARG A 357 10.05 34.04 -6.09
C ARG A 357 9.54 35.24 -5.27
N SER A 358 8.27 35.21 -4.86
CA SER A 358 7.76 36.15 -3.87
C SER A 358 8.34 35.75 -2.52
N GLN A 359 8.95 36.70 -1.82
CA GLN A 359 9.51 36.49 -0.48
C GLN A 359 8.42 36.29 0.61
N SER A 360 7.13 36.33 0.25
CA SER A 360 5.99 36.36 1.17
C SER A 360 5.27 35.02 1.41
N LEU A 361 5.68 33.91 0.78
CA LEU A 361 5.04 32.60 0.99
C LEU A 361 5.79 31.77 2.06
N PRO A 362 5.08 31.07 2.96
CA PRO A 362 5.71 30.14 3.91
C PRO A 362 6.66 29.16 3.21
N ALA A 363 7.83 28.89 3.83
CA ALA A 363 8.84 27.98 3.28
C ALA A 363 8.34 26.53 3.13
N VAL A 364 7.30 26.19 3.90
CA VAL A 364 6.62 24.88 3.94
C VAL A 364 5.71 24.61 2.73
N ILE A 365 5.31 25.65 1.99
CA ILE A 365 4.53 25.50 0.76
C ILE A 365 5.52 25.51 -0.40
N GLY A 366 5.94 24.33 -0.85
CA GLY A 366 6.84 24.14 -1.98
C GLY A 366 6.16 24.26 -3.35
N GLN A 367 6.95 24.05 -4.40
CA GLN A 367 6.42 23.92 -5.75
C GLN A 367 5.89 22.51 -5.95
N ALA A 368 4.76 22.41 -6.63
CA ALA A 368 4.31 21.15 -7.20
C ALA A 368 5.31 20.64 -8.22
N PRO A 369 5.60 19.33 -8.28
CA PRO A 369 6.21 18.75 -9.47
C PRO A 369 5.40 19.18 -10.68
N VAL A 370 6.07 19.78 -11.65
CA VAL A 370 5.42 20.19 -12.89
C VAL A 370 5.11 18.92 -13.65
N VAL A 371 3.85 18.51 -13.58
CA VAL A 371 3.37 17.50 -14.49
C VAL A 371 3.24 18.14 -15.86
N SER A 372 3.77 17.45 -16.86
CA SER A 372 3.73 17.91 -18.23
C SER A 372 2.28 17.97 -18.73
N GLU A 373 1.90 19.06 -19.40
CA GLU A 373 0.60 19.14 -20.07
C GLU A 373 0.46 18.06 -21.16
N GLU A 374 1.56 17.68 -21.80
CA GLU A 374 1.61 16.64 -22.82
C GLU A 374 2.48 15.48 -22.35
N SER A 375 1.97 14.25 -22.46
CA SER A 375 2.75 13.04 -22.08
C SER A 375 3.87 12.69 -23.08
N SER A 376 3.96 13.37 -24.22
CA SER A 376 5.08 13.31 -25.16
C SER A 376 6.23 14.25 -24.81
N SER A 377 6.10 15.08 -23.77
CA SER A 377 7.11 16.06 -23.40
C SER A 377 8.43 15.40 -23.00
N GLU A 378 9.54 16.11 -23.24
CA GLU A 378 10.86 15.63 -22.86
C GLU A 378 11.01 15.45 -21.34
N SER A 379 10.31 16.26 -20.54
CA SER A 379 10.26 16.10 -19.09
C SER A 379 9.58 14.80 -18.66
N CYS A 380 8.42 14.47 -19.26
CA CYS A 380 7.69 13.23 -18.96
C CYS A 380 8.50 12.00 -19.38
N LEU A 381 9.06 12.02 -20.59
CA LEU A 381 9.84 10.91 -21.13
C LEU A 381 11.20 10.72 -20.44
N SER A 382 11.82 11.79 -19.95
CA SER A 382 13.03 11.71 -19.11
C SER A 382 12.73 11.13 -17.74
N LEU A 383 11.57 11.47 -17.15
CA LEU A 383 11.11 10.87 -15.89
C LEU A 383 10.85 9.37 -16.04
N LEU A 384 10.21 8.94 -17.12
CA LEU A 384 10.07 7.51 -17.42
C LEU A 384 11.43 6.81 -17.51
N SER A 385 12.39 7.44 -18.20
CA SER A 385 13.73 6.89 -18.38
C SER A 385 14.45 6.75 -17.03
N SER A 386 14.29 7.72 -16.12
CA SER A 386 14.90 7.63 -14.79
C SER A 386 14.29 6.52 -13.95
N TRP A 387 12.96 6.39 -13.92
CA TRP A 387 12.28 5.31 -13.20
C TRP A 387 12.66 3.92 -13.73
N TYR A 388 12.74 3.79 -15.05
CA TYR A 388 13.18 2.55 -15.69
C TYR A 388 14.61 2.18 -15.28
N MET A 389 15.55 3.14 -15.35
CA MET A 389 16.95 2.90 -14.99
C MET A 389 17.15 2.65 -13.50
N GLU A 390 16.48 3.40 -12.63
CA GLU A 390 16.49 3.16 -11.18
C GLU A 390 16.01 1.74 -10.89
N CYS A 391 14.84 1.35 -11.41
CA CYS A 391 14.31 0.01 -11.18
C CYS A 391 15.18 -1.09 -11.80
N LYS A 392 15.79 -0.87 -12.97
CA LYS A 392 16.70 -1.84 -13.60
C LYS A 392 18.00 -2.03 -12.81
N THR A 393 18.46 -1.02 -12.09
CA THR A 393 19.78 -1.06 -11.42
C THR A 393 19.70 -1.34 -9.92
N SER A 394 18.66 -0.88 -9.22
CA SER A 394 18.58 -0.93 -7.75
C SER A 394 17.57 -1.93 -7.21
N HIS A 395 16.52 -2.28 -7.97
CA HIS A 395 15.46 -3.16 -7.46
C HIS A 395 15.78 -4.64 -7.67
N ALA A 396 16.25 -5.31 -6.62
CA ALA A 396 16.57 -6.74 -6.65
C ALA A 396 15.40 -7.62 -7.12
N LEU A 397 14.16 -7.30 -6.69
CA LEU A 397 12.94 -8.05 -7.04
C LEU A 397 12.49 -7.88 -8.49
N CYS A 398 13.08 -6.92 -9.20
CA CYS A 398 12.75 -6.64 -10.59
C CYS A 398 13.81 -7.20 -11.54
N GLN A 399 14.87 -7.83 -11.04
CA GLN A 399 15.92 -8.44 -11.85
C GLN A 399 15.39 -9.70 -12.54
N ILE A 400 15.53 -9.77 -13.86
CA ILE A 400 15.13 -10.92 -14.66
C ILE A 400 16.41 -11.56 -15.21
N GLN A 401 16.58 -12.86 -15.04
CA GLN A 401 17.71 -13.60 -15.63
C GLN A 401 17.24 -14.29 -16.90
N GLY A 402 17.77 -13.86 -18.06
CA GLY A 402 17.52 -14.51 -19.35
C GLY A 402 16.04 -14.49 -19.77
N THR A 403 15.69 -13.64 -20.73
CA THR A 403 14.32 -13.54 -21.22
C THR A 403 14.16 -14.34 -22.52
N PRO A 404 13.47 -15.49 -22.50
CA PRO A 404 13.14 -16.17 -23.74
C PRO A 404 12.24 -15.25 -24.56
N LEU A 405 12.61 -15.05 -25.82
CA LEU A 405 11.78 -14.26 -26.71
C LEU A 405 10.49 -15.03 -27.02
N PRO A 406 9.34 -14.35 -27.13
CA PRO A 406 8.13 -14.91 -27.71
C PRO A 406 8.40 -15.53 -29.10
N THR A 407 7.49 -16.38 -29.59
CA THR A 407 7.61 -17.03 -30.91
C THR A 407 8.00 -16.02 -32.00
N ARG A 408 7.36 -14.84 -31.95
CA ARG A 408 7.63 -13.71 -32.83
C ARG A 408 7.70 -12.41 -32.04
N VAL A 409 8.61 -11.53 -32.42
CA VAL A 409 8.75 -10.17 -31.89
C VAL A 409 8.99 -9.19 -33.04
N VAL A 410 8.62 -7.93 -32.84
CA VAL A 410 8.99 -6.85 -33.77
C VAL A 410 10.44 -6.44 -33.46
N ASP A 411 11.32 -6.59 -34.44
CA ASP A 411 12.70 -6.12 -34.40
C ASP A 411 12.76 -4.66 -34.87
N LEU A 412 13.20 -3.79 -33.97
CA LEU A 412 13.34 -2.35 -34.18
C LEU A 412 14.69 -1.96 -34.79
N GLY A 413 15.62 -2.92 -34.92
CA GLY A 413 17.00 -2.73 -35.34
C GLY A 413 17.89 -2.10 -34.25
N ASP A 414 19.18 -1.98 -34.55
CA ASP A 414 20.18 -1.38 -33.65
C ASP A 414 20.24 0.16 -33.76
N GLY A 415 19.39 0.75 -34.60
CA GLY A 415 19.38 2.19 -34.90
C GLY A 415 18.55 3.01 -33.90
N LEU A 416 19.11 4.13 -33.44
CA LEU A 416 18.39 5.11 -32.60
C LEU A 416 17.39 5.98 -33.40
N ALA A 417 17.29 5.80 -34.72
CA ALA A 417 16.38 6.55 -35.56
C ALA A 417 14.92 6.26 -35.15
N PRO A 418 14.17 7.22 -34.57
CA PRO A 418 12.87 6.93 -33.95
C PRO A 418 11.83 6.40 -34.93
N THR A 419 11.94 6.80 -36.20
CA THR A 419 10.96 6.55 -37.27
C THR A 419 11.47 5.60 -38.35
N ALA A 420 12.55 4.85 -38.09
CA ALA A 420 13.00 3.83 -39.02
C ALA A 420 11.98 2.67 -39.11
N ASP A 421 11.91 2.04 -40.27
CA ASP A 421 11.08 0.85 -40.48
C ASP A 421 11.46 -0.28 -39.50
N VAL A 422 10.53 -1.20 -39.30
CA VAL A 422 10.67 -2.33 -38.36
C VAL A 422 10.47 -3.64 -39.12
N SER A 423 10.76 -4.78 -38.51
CA SER A 423 10.51 -6.08 -39.15
C SER A 423 10.01 -7.09 -38.12
N LEU A 424 9.32 -8.12 -38.59
CA LEU A 424 8.90 -9.22 -37.74
C LEU A 424 10.01 -10.28 -37.67
N PHE A 425 10.44 -10.63 -36.48
CA PHE A 425 11.50 -11.61 -36.23
C PHE A 425 10.93 -12.86 -35.57
N GLU A 426 11.16 -14.02 -36.19
CA GLU A 426 10.87 -15.33 -35.59
C GLU A 426 12.04 -15.74 -34.70
N SER A 427 11.77 -15.86 -33.40
CA SER A 427 12.84 -16.05 -32.42
C SER A 427 13.48 -17.43 -32.48
N ASN A 428 12.72 -18.45 -32.88
CA ASN A 428 13.15 -19.85 -32.85
C ASN A 428 13.77 -20.26 -31.49
N GLY A 429 13.24 -19.72 -30.39
CA GLY A 429 13.72 -19.97 -29.03
C GLY A 429 14.93 -19.15 -28.59
N ALA A 430 15.30 -18.11 -29.36
CA ALA A 430 16.34 -17.16 -28.96
C ALA A 430 16.00 -16.44 -27.63
N GLN A 431 17.04 -15.96 -26.95
CA GLN A 431 16.90 -15.12 -25.77
C GLN A 431 17.26 -13.67 -26.10
N GLY A 432 16.57 -12.73 -25.46
CA GLY A 432 16.79 -11.30 -25.66
C GLY A 432 15.85 -10.46 -24.81
N GLU A 433 16.26 -9.23 -24.48
CA GLU A 433 15.37 -8.27 -23.82
C GLU A 433 14.31 -7.78 -24.82
N TYR A 434 13.05 -7.80 -24.41
CA TYR A 434 11.94 -7.24 -25.19
C TYR A 434 10.97 -6.45 -24.30
N MET A 435 10.26 -5.49 -24.87
CA MET A 435 9.12 -4.81 -24.24
C MET A 435 7.81 -5.37 -24.79
N ALA A 436 6.71 -5.24 -24.04
CA ALA A 436 5.37 -5.61 -24.50
C ALA A 436 4.44 -4.39 -24.55
N LEU A 437 3.53 -4.35 -25.52
CA LEU A 437 2.49 -3.32 -25.62
C LEU A 437 1.14 -3.88 -25.16
N SER A 438 0.51 -3.19 -24.22
CA SER A 438 -0.84 -3.43 -23.73
C SER A 438 -1.75 -2.27 -24.13
N TYR A 439 -2.73 -2.49 -25.01
CA TYR A 439 -3.52 -1.42 -25.64
C TYR A 439 -4.89 -1.93 -26.13
N CYS A 440 -5.81 -1.02 -26.44
CA CYS A 440 -7.10 -1.34 -27.06
C CYS A 440 -6.98 -1.45 -28.59
N TRP A 441 -7.65 -2.44 -29.19
CA TRP A 441 -7.71 -2.54 -30.65
C TRP A 441 -8.67 -1.53 -31.28
N GLY A 442 -9.74 -1.14 -30.57
CA GLY A 442 -10.83 -0.28 -31.07
C GLY A 442 -12.01 -1.08 -31.60
N GLU A 443 -13.05 -0.38 -32.10
CA GLU A 443 -14.19 -1.04 -32.76
C GLU A 443 -13.73 -1.85 -33.98
N LYS A 444 -14.45 -2.93 -34.37
CA LYS A 444 -14.06 -3.83 -35.48
C LYS A 444 -13.70 -3.10 -36.79
N LYS A 445 -14.34 -1.98 -37.11
CA LYS A 445 -14.05 -1.15 -38.29
C LYS A 445 -12.74 -0.37 -38.20
N PHE A 446 -12.18 -0.25 -37.01
CA PHE A 446 -10.93 0.42 -36.65
C PHE A 446 -9.87 -0.53 -36.07
N HIS A 447 -10.10 -1.86 -36.12
CA HIS A 447 -9.05 -2.83 -35.84
C HIS A 447 -7.80 -2.50 -36.68
N PRO A 448 -6.58 -2.82 -36.19
CA PRO A 448 -5.36 -2.57 -36.95
C PRO A 448 -5.50 -3.11 -38.37
N ARG A 449 -5.53 -2.21 -39.36
CA ARG A 449 -5.55 -2.59 -40.78
C ARG A 449 -4.26 -3.34 -41.15
N LEU A 450 -3.20 -3.05 -40.40
CA LEU A 450 -1.93 -3.73 -40.45
C LEU A 450 -1.88 -4.78 -39.33
N LYS A 451 -2.04 -6.05 -39.71
CA LYS A 451 -1.97 -7.20 -38.83
C LYS A 451 -1.31 -8.37 -39.55
N THR A 452 -0.72 -9.28 -38.79
CA THR A 452 -0.09 -10.46 -39.37
C THR A 452 -1.17 -11.47 -39.73
N THR A 453 -1.18 -11.87 -41.00
CA THR A 453 -1.97 -12.98 -41.53
C THR A 453 -1.03 -13.92 -42.27
N ARG A 454 -1.48 -15.12 -42.65
CA ARG A 454 -0.68 -16.02 -43.49
C ARG A 454 -0.16 -15.33 -44.76
N ALA A 455 -0.96 -14.41 -45.33
CA ALA A 455 -0.60 -13.67 -46.54
C ALA A 455 0.42 -12.53 -46.30
N THR A 456 0.43 -11.90 -45.12
CA THR A 456 1.33 -10.76 -44.83
C THR A 456 2.60 -11.17 -44.10
N LEU A 457 2.66 -12.38 -43.53
CA LEU A 457 3.77 -12.88 -42.71
C LEU A 457 5.14 -12.68 -43.34
N GLU A 458 5.35 -13.20 -44.55
CA GLU A 458 6.67 -13.13 -45.22
C GLU A 458 7.06 -11.69 -45.59
N ALA A 459 6.09 -10.85 -45.95
CA ALA A 459 6.34 -9.43 -46.21
C ALA A 459 6.78 -8.70 -44.92
N PHE A 460 6.12 -8.98 -43.80
CA PHE A 460 6.43 -8.38 -42.51
C PHE A 460 7.78 -8.83 -41.94
N LYS A 461 8.23 -10.05 -42.25
CA LYS A 461 9.60 -10.51 -41.95
C LYS A 461 10.67 -9.70 -42.67
N SER A 462 10.38 -9.21 -43.87
CA SER A 462 11.30 -8.36 -44.63
C SER A 462 11.31 -6.92 -44.12
N THR A 463 10.15 -6.27 -44.07
CA THR A 463 10.02 -4.89 -43.58
C THR A 463 8.56 -4.53 -43.34
N ILE A 464 8.35 -3.67 -42.34
CA ILE A 464 7.09 -3.04 -42.00
C ILE A 464 7.37 -1.54 -41.96
N PRO A 465 6.84 -0.77 -42.92
CA PRO A 465 7.03 0.67 -42.95
C PRO A 465 6.54 1.33 -41.66
N PHE A 466 7.37 2.14 -41.01
CA PHE A 466 6.99 2.81 -39.75
C PHE A 466 5.73 3.67 -39.91
N SER A 467 5.62 4.36 -41.06
CA SER A 467 4.48 5.21 -41.40
C SER A 467 3.16 4.44 -41.60
N ALA A 468 3.23 3.13 -41.86
CA ALA A 468 2.05 2.27 -42.01
C ALA A 468 1.50 1.77 -40.67
N LEU A 469 2.29 1.85 -39.59
CA LEU A 469 1.84 1.48 -38.25
C LEU A 469 0.75 2.46 -37.77
N PRO A 470 -0.32 1.98 -37.10
CA PRO A 470 -1.22 2.86 -36.35
C PRO A 470 -0.48 3.68 -35.29
N LEU A 471 -1.04 4.86 -34.94
CA LEU A 471 -0.37 5.83 -34.06
C LEU A 471 0.03 5.24 -32.70
N THR A 472 -0.81 4.37 -32.11
CA THR A 472 -0.49 3.70 -30.84
C THR A 472 0.76 2.82 -30.96
N LEU A 473 0.90 2.09 -32.07
CA LEU A 473 2.05 1.24 -32.34
C LEU A 473 3.29 2.06 -32.67
N GLN A 474 3.16 3.16 -33.42
CA GLN A 474 4.26 4.10 -33.67
C GLN A 474 4.84 4.64 -32.36
N HIS A 475 3.98 5.11 -31.44
CA HIS A 475 4.43 5.60 -30.14
C HIS A 475 5.10 4.50 -29.31
N ALA A 476 4.62 3.25 -29.37
CA ALA A 476 5.25 2.11 -28.69
C ALA A 476 6.66 1.84 -29.24
N VAL A 477 6.83 1.85 -30.56
CA VAL A 477 8.14 1.72 -31.23
C VAL A 477 9.10 2.83 -30.77
N MET A 478 8.64 4.09 -30.77
CA MET A 478 9.45 5.23 -30.35
C MET A 478 9.89 5.13 -28.88
N LEU A 479 8.99 4.75 -27.97
CA LEU A 479 9.30 4.55 -26.56
C LEU A 479 10.30 3.40 -26.35
N THR A 480 10.12 2.30 -27.07
CA THR A 480 10.99 1.11 -26.95
C THR A 480 12.42 1.44 -27.39
N ARG A 481 12.57 2.13 -28.54
CA ARG A 481 13.87 2.66 -29.01
C ARG A 481 14.49 3.64 -28.02
N ARG A 482 13.70 4.57 -27.48
CA ARG A 482 14.17 5.56 -26.50
C ARG A 482 14.75 4.90 -25.23
N LEU A 483 14.12 3.84 -24.76
CA LEU A 483 14.56 3.09 -23.59
C LEU A 483 15.67 2.07 -23.89
N GLY A 484 16.17 2.03 -25.13
CA GLY A 484 17.30 1.20 -25.53
C GLY A 484 16.99 -0.29 -25.66
N CYS A 485 15.73 -0.65 -25.90
CA CYS A 485 15.33 -2.03 -26.15
C CYS A 485 15.12 -2.27 -27.65
N ARG A 486 15.61 -3.41 -28.15
CA ARG A 486 15.55 -3.76 -29.57
C ARG A 486 14.24 -4.42 -29.98
N TYR A 487 13.67 -5.25 -29.11
CA TYR A 487 12.51 -6.06 -29.44
C TYR A 487 11.24 -5.53 -28.76
N LEU A 488 10.14 -5.54 -29.51
CA LEU A 488 8.81 -5.16 -29.03
C LEU A 488 7.79 -6.24 -29.40
N TRP A 489 6.98 -6.67 -28.44
CA TRP A 489 5.88 -7.59 -28.68
C TRP A 489 4.56 -6.82 -28.78
N ILE A 490 3.83 -7.05 -29.88
CA ILE A 490 2.51 -6.47 -30.15
C ILE A 490 1.63 -7.59 -30.70
N ASP A 491 0.53 -7.89 -30.02
CA ASP A 491 -0.38 -9.00 -30.34
C ASP A 491 -0.78 -9.11 -31.83
N CYS A 492 -1.22 -8.01 -32.45
CA CYS A 492 -1.70 -8.00 -33.83
C CYS A 492 -0.59 -8.23 -34.87
N LEU A 493 0.69 -8.07 -34.49
CA LEU A 493 1.85 -8.31 -35.35
C LEU A 493 2.55 -9.63 -35.03
N CYS A 494 2.56 -10.04 -33.76
CA CYS A 494 3.27 -11.24 -33.32
C CYS A 494 2.44 -12.52 -33.37
N ILE A 495 1.12 -12.42 -33.53
CA ILE A 495 0.19 -13.56 -33.66
C ILE A 495 -0.45 -13.53 -35.06
N ILE A 496 -0.56 -14.70 -35.70
CA ILE A 496 -1.18 -14.85 -37.01
C ILE A 496 -2.71 -14.82 -36.84
N GLN A 497 -3.34 -13.72 -37.26
CA GLN A 497 -4.72 -13.39 -36.90
C GLN A 497 -5.80 -14.17 -37.66
N ASP A 498 -5.43 -14.89 -38.71
CA ASP A 498 -6.29 -15.75 -39.52
C ASP A 498 -5.94 -17.24 -39.36
N ASP A 499 -5.21 -17.59 -38.31
CA ASP A 499 -4.80 -18.95 -37.97
C ASP A 499 -5.24 -19.29 -36.53
N GLU A 500 -6.29 -20.09 -36.40
CA GLU A 500 -6.86 -20.46 -35.10
C GLU A 500 -5.89 -21.29 -34.25
N ASP A 501 -5.10 -22.16 -34.88
CA ASP A 501 -4.11 -22.98 -34.17
C ASP A 501 -2.97 -22.12 -33.62
N ASP A 502 -2.48 -21.16 -34.41
CA ASP A 502 -1.48 -20.19 -33.98
C ASP A 502 -2.02 -19.29 -32.86
N TRP A 503 -3.28 -18.84 -32.97
CA TRP A 503 -3.93 -18.05 -31.94
C TRP A 503 -4.04 -18.82 -30.62
N ILE A 504 -4.49 -20.08 -30.64
CA ILE A 504 -4.59 -20.93 -29.44
C ILE A 504 -3.21 -21.13 -28.81
N LEU A 505 -2.19 -21.40 -29.63
CA LEU A 505 -0.83 -21.60 -29.18
C LEU A 505 -0.28 -20.34 -28.51
N GLU A 506 -0.40 -19.17 -29.14
CA GLU A 506 0.12 -17.92 -28.60
C GLU A 506 -0.70 -17.42 -27.40
N ALA A 507 -2.03 -17.60 -27.41
CA ALA A 507 -2.91 -17.31 -26.28
C ALA A 507 -2.49 -18.11 -25.02
N SER A 508 -2.11 -19.38 -25.20
CA SER A 508 -1.63 -20.23 -24.08
C SER A 508 -0.32 -19.72 -23.46
N LYS A 509 0.49 -18.98 -24.24
CA LYS A 509 1.78 -18.38 -23.84
C LYS A 509 1.65 -16.96 -23.29
N MET A 510 0.46 -16.36 -23.29
CA MET A 510 0.26 -14.96 -22.85
C MET A 510 0.80 -14.70 -21.44
N SER A 511 0.71 -15.69 -20.56
CA SER A 511 1.32 -15.63 -19.23
C SER A 511 2.82 -15.33 -19.29
N ASP A 512 3.55 -16.07 -20.12
CA ASP A 512 5.01 -15.97 -20.25
C ASP A 512 5.39 -14.69 -21.01
N ILE A 513 4.62 -14.35 -22.04
CA ILE A 513 4.80 -13.14 -22.87
C ILE A 513 4.73 -11.87 -22.03
N TYR A 514 3.87 -11.80 -21.02
CA TYR A 514 3.78 -10.65 -20.12
C TYR A 514 4.58 -10.80 -18.82
N SER A 515 5.01 -12.01 -18.48
CA SER A 515 5.90 -12.22 -17.32
C SER A 515 7.35 -11.83 -17.61
N ASN A 516 7.82 -12.05 -18.84
CA ASN A 516 9.23 -11.90 -19.22
C ASN A 516 9.65 -10.54 -19.84
N PRO A 517 8.80 -9.57 -20.23
CA PRO A 517 9.30 -8.33 -20.82
C PRO A 517 10.05 -7.50 -19.78
N VAL A 518 11.03 -6.72 -20.23
CA VAL A 518 11.77 -5.79 -19.36
C VAL A 518 10.86 -4.64 -18.88
N LEU A 519 9.86 -4.28 -19.69
CA LEU A 519 8.82 -3.30 -19.41
C LEU A 519 7.59 -3.58 -20.28
N THR A 520 6.40 -3.47 -19.68
CA THR A 520 5.12 -3.45 -20.41
C THR A 520 4.61 -2.01 -20.50
N ILE A 521 4.40 -1.52 -21.72
CA ILE A 521 3.86 -0.20 -22.01
C ILE A 521 2.33 -0.32 -22.07
N VAL A 522 1.62 0.43 -21.24
CA VAL A 522 0.15 0.40 -21.19
C VAL A 522 -0.42 1.70 -21.75
N ALA A 523 -1.07 1.60 -22.91
CA ALA A 523 -1.70 2.71 -23.62
C ALA A 523 -3.10 3.00 -23.06
N CYS A 524 -3.16 3.47 -21.81
CA CYS A 524 -4.41 3.51 -21.06
C CYS A 524 -5.49 4.34 -21.75
N ARG A 525 -5.15 5.59 -22.09
CA ARG A 525 -6.08 6.59 -22.59
C ARG A 525 -6.79 6.26 -23.90
N SER A 526 -6.20 5.39 -24.71
CA SER A 526 -6.64 5.18 -26.07
C SER A 526 -7.67 4.05 -26.12
N ASP A 527 -8.81 4.33 -26.72
CA ASP A 527 -9.86 3.35 -26.99
C ASP A 527 -9.56 2.46 -28.20
N GLY A 528 -8.47 2.71 -28.94
CA GLY A 528 -8.09 1.94 -30.11
C GLY A 528 -6.63 2.10 -30.57
N CYS A 529 -6.27 1.45 -31.67
CA CYS A 529 -4.89 1.50 -32.19
C CYS A 529 -4.51 2.85 -32.85
N THR A 530 -5.49 3.71 -33.13
CA THR A 530 -5.29 4.98 -33.84
C THR A 530 -5.18 6.19 -32.91
N GLY A 531 -5.56 6.08 -31.63
CA GLY A 531 -5.59 7.23 -30.73
C GLY A 531 -4.21 7.63 -30.18
N GLY A 532 -3.22 6.74 -30.24
CA GLY A 532 -1.87 7.01 -29.75
C GLY A 532 -1.71 6.82 -28.24
N ILE A 533 -0.47 6.56 -27.81
CA ILE A 533 -0.09 6.52 -26.39
C ILE A 533 -0.02 7.94 -25.78
N PHE A 534 0.57 8.90 -26.51
CA PHE A 534 0.75 10.26 -26.04
C PHE A 534 -0.50 11.13 -26.19
N GLY A 535 -0.58 12.18 -25.38
CA GLY A 535 -1.51 13.30 -25.59
C GLY A 535 -1.65 14.18 -24.35
N ARG A 536 -2.60 15.11 -24.41
CA ARG A 536 -2.81 16.10 -23.36
C ARG A 536 -3.30 15.46 -22.06
N GLN A 537 -2.56 15.62 -20.98
CA GLN A 537 -2.93 15.15 -19.65
C GLN A 537 -4.06 16.04 -19.07
N GLN A 538 -5.19 15.43 -18.71
CA GLN A 538 -6.37 16.13 -18.19
C GLN A 538 -6.33 16.15 -16.66
N TYR A 539 -6.43 17.34 -16.07
CA TYR A 539 -6.47 17.52 -14.62
C TYR A 539 -7.27 18.76 -14.27
N SER A 540 -7.81 18.81 -13.05
CA SER A 540 -8.56 19.99 -12.60
C SER A 540 -7.64 21.19 -12.50
N THR A 541 -8.07 22.33 -13.05
CA THR A 541 -7.33 23.58 -12.92
C THR A 541 -7.25 23.94 -11.43
N PRO A 542 -6.05 24.14 -10.86
CA PRO A 542 -5.92 24.57 -9.48
C PRO A 542 -6.68 25.89 -9.27
N VAL A 543 -7.43 25.98 -8.18
CA VAL A 543 -8.11 27.21 -7.79
C VAL A 543 -7.07 28.13 -7.16
N GLN A 544 -6.96 29.35 -7.66
CA GLN A 544 -6.09 30.36 -7.05
C GLN A 544 -6.80 31.04 -5.89
N ILE A 545 -6.17 31.00 -4.72
CA ILE A 545 -6.61 31.75 -3.54
C ILE A 545 -5.63 32.88 -3.32
N SER A 546 -6.15 34.08 -3.08
CA SER A 546 -5.33 35.20 -2.63
C SER A 546 -4.79 34.91 -1.23
N TYR A 547 -3.49 35.00 -1.06
CA TYR A 547 -2.83 34.90 0.23
C TYR A 547 -1.86 36.06 0.37
N MET A 548 -2.18 36.98 1.29
CA MET A 548 -1.50 38.28 1.38
C MET A 548 -1.45 38.97 0.00
N ASN A 549 -0.28 39.39 -0.46
CA ASN A 549 -0.04 40.05 -1.77
C ASN A 549 0.35 39.05 -2.88
N THR A 550 -0.01 37.77 -2.76
CA THR A 550 0.31 36.74 -3.74
C THR A 550 -0.84 35.72 -3.87
N PHE A 551 -0.65 34.71 -4.72
CA PHE A 551 -1.61 33.64 -4.94
C PHE A 551 -0.98 32.29 -4.59
N VAL A 552 -1.79 31.40 -4.05
CA VAL A 552 -1.47 29.97 -3.93
C VAL A 552 -2.44 29.15 -4.75
N ASN A 553 -1.94 28.04 -5.29
CA ASN A 553 -2.75 27.07 -6.00
C ASN A 553 -3.29 26.06 -5.00
N VAL A 554 -4.61 25.92 -4.92
CA VAL A 554 -5.29 24.88 -4.14
C VAL A 554 -5.96 23.89 -5.08
N SER A 555 -5.67 22.61 -4.85
CA SER A 555 -6.23 21.52 -5.64
C SER A 555 -6.67 20.38 -4.72
N ASP A 556 -7.72 19.66 -5.11
CA ASP A 556 -8.26 18.54 -4.32
C ASP A 556 -7.37 17.32 -4.32
N ASP A 557 -6.46 17.25 -5.31
CA ASP A 557 -5.53 16.15 -5.57
C ASP A 557 -4.65 16.40 -6.83
N PHE A 558 -4.19 17.64 -7.09
CA PHE A 558 -3.92 18.14 -8.47
C PHE A 558 -5.10 17.95 -9.46
N GLY A 559 -6.27 17.49 -8.99
CA GLY A 559 -7.36 17.04 -9.84
C GLY A 559 -7.15 15.66 -10.48
N ARG A 560 -6.37 14.78 -9.86
CA ARG A 560 -5.98 13.47 -10.38
C ARG A 560 -6.31 12.37 -9.38
N ASP A 561 -6.67 11.19 -9.84
CA ASP A 561 -7.14 10.07 -9.01
C ASP A 561 -5.99 9.14 -8.60
N HIS A 562 -5.31 9.39 -7.49
CA HIS A 562 -4.09 8.65 -7.07
C HIS A 562 -4.37 7.28 -6.41
N GLN A 563 -5.35 6.53 -6.90
CA GLN A 563 -5.64 5.20 -6.36
C GLN A 563 -4.41 4.27 -6.43
N PRO A 564 -4.09 3.57 -5.33
CA PRO A 564 -2.86 2.80 -5.20
C PRO A 564 -2.79 1.55 -6.08
N ASP A 565 -3.92 1.07 -6.61
CA ASP A 565 -4.04 -0.17 -7.38
C ASP A 565 -4.84 0.03 -8.67
N LEU A 566 -4.21 0.56 -9.72
CA LEU A 566 -4.85 0.82 -11.03
C LEU A 566 -5.52 -0.41 -11.63
N LEU A 567 -4.94 -1.60 -11.44
CA LEU A 567 -5.47 -2.83 -12.03
C LEU A 567 -6.61 -3.43 -11.20
N LEU A 568 -6.47 -3.58 -9.88
CA LEU A 568 -7.51 -4.27 -9.10
C LEU A 568 -8.69 -3.38 -8.68
N HIS A 569 -8.61 -2.07 -8.93
CA HIS A 569 -9.69 -1.17 -8.57
C HIS A 569 -10.92 -1.27 -9.50
N ARG A 570 -12.12 -1.09 -8.92
CA ARG A 570 -13.43 -1.38 -9.52
C ARG A 570 -14.16 -0.13 -10.05
N ARG A 571 -13.43 0.98 -10.28
CA ARG A 571 -14.00 2.28 -10.69
C ARG A 571 -14.17 2.42 -12.21
N ARG A 572 -15.16 3.23 -12.62
CA ARG A 572 -15.65 3.36 -14.01
C ARG A 572 -15.12 4.59 -14.76
N ASP A 573 -14.44 5.49 -14.06
CA ASP A 573 -13.72 6.65 -14.60
C ASP A 573 -12.29 6.28 -15.02
N LEU A 574 -11.94 4.99 -14.98
CA LEU A 574 -10.67 4.48 -15.49
C LEU A 574 -10.62 4.59 -17.02
N ASP A 575 -9.41 4.81 -17.52
CA ASP A 575 -9.15 4.88 -18.95
C ASP A 575 -9.60 3.61 -19.70
N PRO A 576 -9.93 3.71 -21.01
CA PRO A 576 -10.52 2.63 -21.80
C PRO A 576 -9.86 1.26 -21.64
N VAL A 577 -8.52 1.20 -21.56
CA VAL A 577 -7.79 -0.07 -21.42
C VAL A 577 -8.20 -0.86 -20.18
N HIS A 578 -8.43 -0.21 -19.04
CA HIS A 578 -8.67 -0.89 -17.77
C HIS A 578 -10.05 -1.56 -17.70
N THR A 579 -10.92 -1.26 -18.65
CA THR A 579 -12.20 -1.93 -18.83
C THR A 579 -12.06 -3.31 -19.47
N ARG A 580 -10.92 -3.66 -20.08
CA ARG A 580 -10.73 -4.94 -20.79
C ARG A 580 -10.23 -6.04 -19.85
N ALA A 581 -10.84 -7.22 -19.95
CA ALA A 581 -10.52 -8.34 -19.06
C ALA A 581 -9.06 -8.84 -19.17
N TRP A 582 -8.53 -8.94 -20.39
CA TRP A 582 -7.15 -9.38 -20.67
C TRP A 582 -6.07 -8.55 -19.96
N ILE A 583 -6.32 -7.24 -19.79
CA ILE A 583 -5.38 -6.28 -19.21
C ILE A 583 -5.03 -6.61 -17.76
N LEU A 584 -5.90 -7.35 -17.06
CA LEU A 584 -5.60 -7.82 -15.72
C LEU A 584 -4.39 -8.75 -15.70
N GLN A 585 -4.42 -9.79 -16.53
CA GLN A 585 -3.34 -10.76 -16.62
C GLN A 585 -2.07 -10.07 -17.10
N GLU A 586 -2.18 -9.24 -18.13
CA GLU A 586 -1.06 -8.48 -18.70
C GLU A 586 -0.36 -7.64 -17.64
N GLY A 587 -1.11 -6.92 -16.81
CA GLY A 587 -0.54 -6.02 -15.82
C GLY A 587 -0.13 -6.68 -14.50
N ILE A 588 -0.84 -7.71 -14.01
CA ILE A 588 -0.46 -8.46 -12.80
C ILE A 588 0.85 -9.23 -13.02
N LEU A 589 1.00 -9.87 -14.18
CA LEU A 589 2.16 -10.70 -14.47
C LEU A 589 3.41 -9.89 -14.86
N SER A 590 3.25 -8.64 -15.29
CA SER A 590 4.36 -7.78 -15.71
C SER A 590 5.31 -7.38 -14.58
N ASN A 591 6.61 -7.40 -14.85
CA ASN A 591 7.66 -7.00 -13.89
C ASN A 591 7.63 -5.50 -13.62
N ARG A 592 7.42 -4.75 -14.70
CA ARG A 592 7.38 -3.30 -14.74
C ARG A 592 6.25 -2.95 -15.69
N THR A 593 5.39 -2.02 -15.29
CA THR A 593 4.41 -1.42 -16.19
C THR A 593 4.56 0.09 -16.11
N VAL A 594 4.40 0.73 -17.27
CA VAL A 594 4.18 2.17 -17.34
C VAL A 594 2.79 2.41 -17.92
N HIS A 595 1.98 3.17 -17.19
CA HIS A 595 0.62 3.52 -17.56
C HIS A 595 0.60 4.96 -18.05
N PHE A 596 0.30 5.15 -19.33
CA PHE A 596 0.02 6.45 -19.92
C PHE A 596 -1.47 6.75 -19.77
N THR A 597 -1.85 7.18 -18.56
CA THR A 597 -3.25 7.48 -18.22
C THR A 597 -3.71 8.78 -18.86
N SER A 598 -5.03 9.03 -18.89
CA SER A 598 -5.57 10.34 -19.32
C SER A 598 -5.11 11.49 -18.42
N GLN A 599 -4.73 11.21 -17.18
CA GLN A 599 -4.40 12.21 -16.17
C GLN A 599 -2.90 12.39 -15.97
N GLU A 600 -2.12 11.32 -15.95
CA GLU A 600 -0.68 11.35 -15.68
C GLU A 600 0.09 10.08 -16.07
N LEU A 601 1.42 10.16 -16.10
CA LEU A 601 2.26 8.97 -16.16
C LEU A 601 2.31 8.25 -14.80
N ARG A 602 2.08 6.93 -14.81
CA ARG A 602 2.24 6.08 -13.61
C ARG A 602 3.16 4.90 -13.86
N TRP A 603 3.97 4.61 -12.86
CA TRP A 603 4.94 3.54 -12.86
C TRP A 603 4.59 2.52 -11.79
N GLU A 604 4.66 1.24 -12.16
CA GLU A 604 4.54 0.15 -11.21
C GLU A 604 5.62 -0.91 -11.47
N CYS A 605 6.35 -1.30 -10.43
CA CYS A 605 7.28 -2.42 -10.42
C CYS A 605 7.08 -3.29 -9.17
N ASN A 606 7.85 -4.37 -9.01
CA ASN A 606 7.75 -5.26 -7.84
C ASN A 606 8.22 -4.60 -6.52
N THR A 607 8.80 -3.40 -6.56
CA THR A 607 9.37 -2.72 -5.39
C THR A 607 8.81 -1.31 -5.18
N SER A 608 8.28 -0.66 -6.22
CA SER A 608 7.78 0.70 -6.11
C SER A 608 6.61 0.98 -7.03
N ARG A 609 5.78 1.92 -6.61
CA ARG A 609 4.76 2.58 -7.42
C ARG A 609 4.94 4.08 -7.32
N LEU A 610 5.00 4.73 -8.48
CA LEU A 610 5.32 6.15 -8.62
C LEU A 610 4.31 6.80 -9.56
N CYS A 611 4.02 8.07 -9.36
CA CYS A 611 3.24 8.89 -10.30
C CYS A 611 4.01 10.17 -10.68
N GLU A 612 3.68 10.74 -11.85
CA GLU A 612 4.37 11.92 -12.40
C GLU A 612 4.32 13.12 -11.45
N CYS A 613 3.19 13.32 -10.77
CA CYS A 613 3.04 14.40 -9.81
C CYS A 613 3.79 14.16 -8.48
N GLY A 614 4.34 12.96 -8.27
CA GLY A 614 5.11 12.57 -7.09
C GLY A 614 4.31 12.46 -5.79
N GLN A 615 2.98 12.51 -5.84
CA GLN A 615 2.11 12.39 -4.68
C GLN A 615 2.01 10.96 -4.17
N PHE A 616 1.92 10.01 -5.09
CA PHE A 616 1.97 8.60 -4.81
C PHE A 616 3.39 8.09 -5.07
N SER A 617 4.11 7.83 -3.97
CA SER A 617 5.42 7.18 -3.99
C SER A 617 5.44 6.13 -2.88
N LYS A 618 5.00 4.92 -3.21
CA LYS A 618 5.01 3.79 -2.27
C LYS A 618 6.14 2.84 -2.68
N THR A 619 7.09 2.64 -1.77
CA THR A 619 8.03 1.52 -1.84
C THR A 619 7.46 0.37 -1.03
N PHE A 620 7.44 -0.82 -1.61
CA PHE A 620 6.99 -2.02 -0.93
C PHE A 620 8.18 -2.64 -0.21
N PRO A 621 8.03 -3.02 1.07
CA PRO A 621 9.06 -3.79 1.74
C PRO A 621 9.29 -5.08 0.96
N ALA A 622 10.52 -5.60 0.99
CA ALA A 622 10.82 -6.86 0.34
C ALA A 622 9.88 -7.96 0.86
N ILE A 623 9.58 -8.01 2.16
CA ILE A 623 8.65 -8.97 2.75
C ILE A 623 7.34 -8.24 3.07
N PRO A 624 6.18 -8.64 2.53
CA PRO A 624 4.94 -7.96 2.85
C PRO A 624 4.50 -8.26 4.31
N ASP A 625 3.69 -7.37 4.89
CA ASP A 625 3.36 -7.40 6.33
C ASP A 625 2.26 -8.44 6.67
N PRO A 626 2.54 -9.42 7.57
CA PRO A 626 1.60 -10.34 8.21
C PRO A 626 0.20 -9.82 8.53
N GLU A 627 0.08 -8.55 8.89
CA GLU A 627 -1.18 -7.96 9.33
C GLU A 627 -1.80 -7.01 8.29
N ALA A 628 -1.06 -6.65 7.23
CA ALA A 628 -1.51 -5.71 6.19
C ALA A 628 -1.71 -6.34 4.80
N TRP A 629 -1.62 -7.66 4.66
CA TRP A 629 -1.67 -8.38 3.37
C TRP A 629 -2.90 -8.09 2.50
N GLN A 630 -4.02 -7.64 3.07
CA GLN A 630 -5.23 -7.28 2.32
C GLN A 630 -5.07 -5.97 1.52
N TYR A 631 -3.99 -5.20 1.77
CA TYR A 631 -3.73 -3.87 1.18
C TYR A 631 -2.37 -3.76 0.50
N GLU A 632 -1.64 -4.88 0.35
CA GLU A 632 -0.31 -4.90 -0.25
C GLU A 632 -0.30 -5.62 -1.59
N SER A 633 -0.27 -4.79 -2.64
CA SER A 633 0.09 -5.07 -4.03
C SER A 633 -0.39 -6.38 -4.65
N TYR A 634 -1.22 -6.27 -5.68
CA TYR A 634 -1.52 -7.38 -6.60
C TYR A 634 -0.30 -7.98 -7.32
N ARG A 635 0.91 -7.44 -7.17
CA ARG A 635 2.12 -8.06 -7.74
C ARG A 635 2.70 -9.19 -6.89
N ILE A 636 2.15 -9.41 -5.69
CA ILE A 636 2.41 -10.60 -4.86
C ILE A 636 2.23 -11.92 -5.61
N TRP A 637 1.35 -11.94 -6.63
CA TRP A 637 1.09 -13.11 -7.46
C TRP A 637 2.27 -13.52 -8.34
N ARG A 638 3.26 -12.65 -8.48
CA ARG A 638 4.41 -12.88 -9.34
C ARG A 638 5.55 -13.61 -8.63
N LEU A 639 5.74 -13.44 -7.32
CA LEU A 639 6.92 -13.94 -6.62
C LEU A 639 6.52 -14.86 -5.46
N ASP A 640 6.91 -16.13 -5.56
CA ASP A 640 6.52 -17.17 -4.60
C ASP A 640 7.00 -16.84 -3.17
N ASP A 641 8.23 -16.32 -3.05
CA ASP A 641 8.85 -15.96 -1.76
C ASP A 641 8.15 -14.80 -1.06
N PHE A 642 7.42 -13.96 -1.82
CA PHE A 642 6.73 -12.76 -1.33
C PHE A 642 5.22 -12.92 -1.35
N PHE A 643 4.74 -14.16 -1.57
CA PHE A 643 3.33 -14.44 -1.49
C PHE A 643 2.87 -14.31 -0.03
N PRO A 644 1.93 -13.39 0.23
CA PRO A 644 1.66 -12.91 1.57
C PRO A 644 0.83 -13.86 2.43
N ALA A 645 0.00 -14.67 1.80
CA ALA A 645 -0.94 -15.53 2.51
C ALA A 645 -0.22 -16.41 3.55
N PRO A 646 -0.50 -16.25 4.86
CA PRO A 646 0.09 -17.09 5.89
C PRO A 646 -0.52 -18.50 5.88
N ALA A 647 -1.76 -18.64 5.40
CA ALA A 647 -2.44 -19.93 5.25
C ALA A 647 -3.08 -20.07 3.85
N PRO A 648 -3.41 -21.31 3.43
CA PRO A 648 -4.12 -21.57 2.17
C PRO A 648 -5.43 -20.78 2.03
N TYR A 649 -6.14 -20.57 3.14
CA TYR A 649 -7.39 -19.81 3.15
C TYR A 649 -7.20 -18.37 2.67
N ASP A 650 -6.16 -17.69 3.15
CA ASP A 650 -5.84 -16.32 2.75
C ASP A 650 -5.48 -16.24 1.25
N ALA A 651 -4.86 -17.29 0.71
CA ALA A 651 -4.57 -17.38 -0.71
C ALA A 651 -5.86 -17.38 -1.54
N TYR A 652 -6.86 -18.18 -1.14
CA TYR A 652 -8.16 -18.18 -1.82
C TYR A 652 -8.88 -16.84 -1.71
N GLN A 653 -8.73 -16.11 -0.60
CA GLN A 653 -9.30 -14.77 -0.47
C GLN A 653 -8.67 -13.77 -1.43
N LEU A 654 -7.35 -13.85 -1.64
CA LEU A 654 -6.69 -13.05 -2.66
C LEU A 654 -7.18 -13.43 -4.06
N TRP A 655 -7.37 -14.74 -4.35
CA TRP A 655 -7.95 -15.18 -5.62
C TRP A 655 -9.36 -14.62 -5.82
N ALA A 656 -10.15 -14.57 -4.74
CA ALA A 656 -11.47 -13.98 -4.76
C ALA A 656 -11.46 -12.51 -5.20
N TYR A 657 -10.46 -11.76 -4.74
CA TYR A 657 -10.25 -10.37 -5.14
C TYR A 657 -9.86 -10.24 -6.63
N ILE A 658 -8.99 -11.13 -7.14
CA ILE A 658 -8.66 -11.18 -8.59
C ILE A 658 -9.91 -11.42 -9.42
N PHE A 659 -10.67 -12.49 -9.15
CA PHE A 659 -11.79 -12.84 -10.03
C PHE A 659 -12.90 -11.80 -9.93
N THR A 660 -13.11 -11.20 -8.76
CA THR A 660 -14.08 -10.10 -8.59
C THR A 660 -13.71 -8.91 -9.48
N SER A 661 -12.45 -8.47 -9.44
CA SER A 661 -11.99 -7.40 -10.33
C SER A 661 -12.00 -7.83 -11.80
N TYR A 662 -11.75 -9.11 -12.10
CA TYR A 662 -11.81 -9.68 -13.45
C TYR A 662 -13.22 -9.65 -14.05
N THR A 663 -14.23 -10.15 -13.34
CA THR A 663 -15.61 -10.28 -13.84
C THR A 663 -16.30 -8.93 -14.06
N SER A 664 -15.82 -7.88 -13.39
CA SER A 664 -16.29 -6.51 -13.64
C SER A 664 -15.80 -5.91 -14.97
N ARG A 665 -14.92 -6.59 -15.71
CA ARG A 665 -14.38 -6.14 -17.00
C ARG A 665 -15.15 -6.67 -18.20
N VAL A 666 -14.94 -5.99 -19.32
CA VAL A 666 -15.52 -6.27 -20.62
C VAL A 666 -14.62 -7.25 -21.39
N LEU A 667 -15.26 -8.26 -21.96
CA LEU A 667 -14.71 -9.16 -22.96
C LEU A 667 -15.46 -8.94 -24.27
N ALA A 668 -14.74 -8.94 -25.39
CA ALA A 668 -15.36 -8.89 -26.72
C ALA A 668 -15.94 -10.24 -27.14
N VAL A 669 -15.41 -11.33 -26.58
CA VAL A 669 -15.81 -12.71 -26.85
C VAL A 669 -15.91 -13.45 -25.50
N ASP A 670 -17.09 -13.93 -25.12
CA ASP A 670 -17.30 -14.54 -23.80
C ASP A 670 -16.62 -15.90 -23.62
N SER A 671 -16.36 -16.65 -24.69
CA SER A 671 -15.59 -17.90 -24.63
C SER A 671 -14.16 -17.70 -24.13
N ASP A 672 -13.62 -16.49 -24.27
CA ASP A 672 -12.25 -16.16 -23.86
C ASP A 672 -12.14 -15.95 -22.35
N ARG A 673 -13.25 -16.00 -21.60
CA ARG A 673 -13.28 -15.62 -20.19
C ARG A 673 -12.36 -16.46 -19.29
N LEU A 674 -12.26 -17.76 -19.55
CA LEU A 674 -11.31 -18.60 -18.83
C LEU A 674 -9.90 -18.48 -19.41
N ILE A 675 -9.77 -18.34 -20.73
CA ILE A 675 -8.49 -18.21 -21.43
C ILE A 675 -7.72 -16.97 -20.94
N ALA A 676 -8.42 -15.83 -20.81
CA ALA A 676 -7.86 -14.56 -20.34
C ALA A 676 -7.48 -14.54 -18.85
N LEU A 677 -7.89 -15.56 -18.09
CA LEU A 677 -7.55 -15.75 -16.68
C LEU A 677 -6.59 -16.95 -16.46
N ALA A 678 -6.39 -17.79 -17.48
CA ALA A 678 -5.70 -19.07 -17.38
C ALA A 678 -4.25 -18.94 -16.87
N GLY A 679 -3.53 -17.88 -17.28
CA GLY A 679 -2.18 -17.61 -16.80
C GLY A 679 -2.14 -17.31 -15.30
N LEU A 680 -3.09 -16.51 -14.82
CA LEU A 680 -3.24 -16.21 -13.39
C LEU A 680 -3.68 -17.44 -12.60
N ALA A 681 -4.59 -18.26 -13.14
CA ALA A 681 -5.02 -19.51 -12.51
C ALA A 681 -3.85 -20.51 -12.38
N ARG A 682 -3.06 -20.67 -13.44
CA ARG A 682 -1.85 -21.50 -13.42
C ARG A 682 -0.86 -21.02 -12.37
N ARG A 683 -0.64 -19.70 -12.28
CA ARG A 683 0.25 -19.12 -11.28
C ARG A 683 -0.26 -19.34 -9.86
N PHE A 684 -1.57 -19.20 -9.64
CA PHE A 684 -2.22 -19.53 -8.36
C PHE A 684 -1.94 -20.98 -7.95
N ALA A 685 -2.16 -21.94 -8.84
CA ALA A 685 -1.90 -23.35 -8.56
C ALA A 685 -0.42 -23.63 -8.23
N GLN A 686 0.51 -22.99 -8.94
CA GLN A 686 1.95 -23.10 -8.64
C GLN A 686 2.29 -22.58 -7.25
N ILE A 687 1.75 -21.42 -6.87
CA ILE A 687 1.95 -20.84 -5.53
C ILE A 687 1.38 -21.77 -4.46
N MET A 688 0.18 -22.31 -4.67
CA MET A 688 -0.45 -23.23 -3.71
C MET A 688 0.39 -24.49 -3.48
N GLN A 689 0.95 -25.05 -4.56
CA GLN A 689 1.85 -26.19 -4.47
C GLN A 689 3.18 -25.81 -3.78
N ALA A 690 3.81 -24.72 -4.19
CA ALA A 690 5.13 -24.32 -3.72
C ALA A 690 5.14 -23.90 -2.24
N ARG A 691 4.09 -23.18 -1.79
CA ARG A 691 4.01 -22.60 -0.44
C ARG A 691 3.30 -23.51 0.56
N PHE A 692 2.28 -24.23 0.12
CA PHE A 692 1.43 -25.00 1.02
C PHE A 692 1.43 -26.51 0.74
N GLY A 693 2.19 -26.97 -0.28
CA GLY A 693 2.23 -28.39 -0.67
C GLY A 693 0.89 -28.92 -1.20
N ARG A 694 -0.01 -28.02 -1.65
CA ARG A 694 -1.35 -28.36 -2.11
C ARG A 694 -1.41 -28.41 -3.62
N VAL A 695 -1.73 -29.59 -4.16
CA VAL A 695 -2.10 -29.76 -5.56
C VAL A 695 -3.57 -29.41 -5.71
N GLU A 696 -3.85 -28.16 -6.08
CA GLU A 696 -5.22 -27.69 -6.26
C GLU A 696 -5.84 -28.18 -7.58
N LYS A 697 -7.11 -28.57 -7.53
CA LYS A 697 -7.90 -28.88 -8.73
C LYS A 697 -8.68 -27.66 -9.17
N TYR A 698 -8.42 -27.20 -10.40
CA TYR A 698 -9.14 -26.08 -11.01
C TYR A 698 -10.48 -26.51 -11.57
N LEU A 699 -11.54 -25.78 -11.23
CA LEU A 699 -12.93 -26.08 -11.57
C LEU A 699 -13.57 -24.87 -12.25
N ALA A 700 -13.21 -24.63 -13.52
CA ALA A 700 -13.83 -23.62 -14.37
C ALA A 700 -13.94 -22.22 -13.72
N GLY A 701 -12.87 -21.73 -13.08
CA GLY A 701 -12.85 -20.44 -12.38
C GLY A 701 -12.93 -20.54 -10.85
N LEU A 702 -13.23 -21.73 -10.31
CA LEU A 702 -13.25 -22.04 -8.87
C LEU A 702 -12.12 -23.03 -8.50
N TRP A 703 -11.85 -23.18 -7.21
CA TRP A 703 -10.89 -24.17 -6.69
C TRP A 703 -11.58 -25.21 -5.82
N GLU A 704 -11.26 -26.49 -6.03
CA GLU A 704 -11.87 -27.58 -5.24
C GLU A 704 -11.62 -27.42 -3.72
N GLY A 705 -10.42 -26.97 -3.33
CA GLY A 705 -10.07 -26.74 -1.92
C GLY A 705 -10.78 -25.55 -1.25
N ALA A 706 -11.44 -24.69 -2.03
CA ALA A 706 -12.22 -23.55 -1.55
C ALA A 706 -13.71 -23.64 -1.92
N LEU A 707 -14.14 -24.78 -2.47
CA LEU A 707 -15.43 -24.92 -3.13
C LEU A 707 -16.64 -24.55 -2.25
N PRO A 708 -16.70 -24.84 -0.93
CA PRO A 708 -17.81 -24.39 -0.08
C PRO A 708 -18.04 -22.88 -0.18
N ASP A 709 -17.00 -22.08 0.02
CA ASP A 709 -17.11 -20.64 -0.07
C ASP A 709 -17.25 -20.13 -1.51
N ASP A 710 -16.52 -20.74 -2.44
CA ASP A 710 -16.48 -20.32 -3.83
C ASP A 710 -17.85 -20.52 -4.52
N LEU A 711 -18.63 -21.53 -4.14
CA LEU A 711 -20.01 -21.75 -4.64
C LEU A 711 -21.01 -20.66 -4.20
N LEU A 712 -20.68 -19.91 -3.14
CA LEU A 712 -21.50 -18.81 -2.61
C LEU A 712 -21.24 -17.49 -3.37
N TRP A 713 -20.67 -17.53 -4.58
CA TRP A 713 -20.56 -16.34 -5.41
C TRP A 713 -21.93 -15.71 -5.70
N TYR A 714 -21.99 -14.41 -5.94
CA TYR A 714 -23.24 -13.72 -6.28
C TYR A 714 -22.98 -12.60 -7.27
N ILE A 715 -24.04 -12.16 -7.95
CA ILE A 715 -23.98 -11.02 -8.86
C ILE A 715 -24.16 -9.73 -8.06
N GLU A 716 -23.22 -8.79 -8.18
CA GLU A 716 -23.25 -7.53 -7.42
C GLU A 716 -24.35 -6.59 -7.96
N PRO A 717 -25.43 -6.29 -7.21
CA PRO A 717 -26.57 -5.52 -7.74
C PRO A 717 -26.22 -4.09 -8.14
N GLN A 718 -25.34 -3.45 -7.36
CA GLN A 718 -24.88 -2.06 -7.54
C GLN A 718 -24.04 -1.82 -8.82
N HIS A 719 -23.70 -2.88 -9.55
CA HIS A 719 -22.90 -2.82 -10.78
C HIS A 719 -23.69 -3.20 -12.05
N LEU A 720 -24.97 -3.58 -11.94
CA LEU A 720 -25.81 -3.98 -13.09
C LEU A 720 -26.21 -2.80 -13.99
N ASP A 721 -26.53 -1.63 -13.43
CA ASP A 721 -27.02 -0.45 -14.18
C ASP A 721 -25.93 0.36 -14.92
N THR A 722 -24.71 -0.19 -14.99
CA THR A 722 -23.52 0.66 -15.00
C THR A 722 -22.55 0.43 -16.14
N VAL A 723 -22.82 -0.60 -16.95
CA VAL A 723 -22.23 -0.80 -18.27
C VAL A 723 -23.37 -0.70 -19.28
N PRO A 724 -23.46 0.39 -20.06
CA PRO A 724 -24.52 0.56 -21.05
C PRO A 724 -24.59 -0.64 -21.99
N GLY A 725 -25.74 -1.32 -22.03
CA GLY A 725 -26.01 -2.42 -22.97
C GLY A 725 -25.73 -3.84 -22.46
N ARG A 726 -25.23 -4.06 -21.23
CA ARG A 726 -25.21 -5.40 -20.63
C ARG A 726 -26.54 -5.70 -19.94
N ARG A 727 -27.18 -6.80 -20.31
CA ARG A 727 -28.26 -7.41 -19.52
C ARG A 727 -27.67 -8.56 -18.71
N ARG A 728 -28.14 -8.74 -17.48
CA ARG A 728 -27.84 -9.93 -16.67
C ARG A 728 -28.36 -11.16 -17.40
N GLY A 729 -27.48 -12.06 -17.81
CA GLY A 729 -27.87 -13.22 -18.62
C GLY A 729 -26.80 -14.29 -18.69
N ARG A 730 -27.20 -15.49 -19.12
CA ARG A 730 -26.30 -16.62 -19.36
C ARG A 730 -25.74 -16.54 -20.80
N PRO A 731 -24.48 -16.94 -21.03
CA PRO A 731 -23.94 -16.89 -22.38
C PRO A 731 -24.69 -17.82 -23.35
N THR A 732 -24.98 -17.30 -24.54
CA THR A 732 -25.79 -18.01 -25.54
C THR A 732 -24.94 -18.91 -26.45
N ALA A 733 -23.72 -18.47 -26.79
CA ALA A 733 -22.82 -19.17 -27.70
C ALA A 733 -22.00 -20.29 -27.02
N TRP A 734 -21.84 -20.24 -25.70
CA TRP A 734 -21.04 -21.18 -24.91
C TRP A 734 -21.79 -21.50 -23.61
N GLN A 735 -22.02 -22.79 -23.32
CA GLN A 735 -22.73 -23.23 -22.12
C GLN A 735 -21.75 -23.79 -21.09
N PRO A 736 -21.25 -22.98 -20.16
CA PRO A 736 -20.45 -23.44 -19.04
C PRO A 736 -21.30 -24.03 -17.90
N PRO A 737 -20.67 -24.66 -16.88
CA PRO A 737 -21.37 -25.28 -15.75
C PRO A 737 -22.08 -24.24 -14.89
N SER A 738 -23.32 -24.51 -14.47
CA SER A 738 -24.16 -23.51 -13.78
C SER A 738 -23.62 -23.09 -12.41
N TRP A 739 -22.84 -23.97 -11.79
CA TRP A 739 -22.23 -23.73 -10.47
C TRP A 739 -21.02 -22.78 -10.51
N SER A 740 -20.46 -22.49 -11.69
CA SER A 740 -19.36 -21.52 -11.82
C SER A 740 -19.88 -20.12 -12.16
N TRP A 741 -19.21 -19.09 -11.63
CA TRP A 741 -19.48 -17.68 -11.94
C TRP A 741 -19.32 -17.36 -13.44
N VAL A 742 -18.58 -18.18 -14.19
CA VAL A 742 -18.41 -17.98 -15.64
C VAL A 742 -19.72 -18.22 -16.41
N SER A 743 -20.73 -18.82 -15.76
CA SER A 743 -22.07 -19.03 -16.32
C SER A 743 -22.93 -17.77 -16.42
N MET A 744 -22.44 -16.61 -15.97
CA MET A 744 -23.19 -15.36 -15.93
C MET A 744 -22.41 -14.21 -16.57
N GLU A 745 -23.01 -13.47 -17.50
CA GLU A 745 -22.43 -12.26 -18.12
C GLU A 745 -22.55 -11.00 -17.24
N ALA A 746 -22.19 -11.12 -15.96
CA ALA A 746 -22.29 -10.02 -15.00
C ALA A 746 -21.10 -10.03 -14.02
N PRO A 747 -20.79 -8.86 -13.39
CA PRO A 747 -19.82 -8.79 -12.31
C PRO A 747 -20.23 -9.71 -11.16
N ALA A 748 -19.34 -10.63 -10.79
CA ALA A 748 -19.56 -11.60 -9.73
C ALA A 748 -18.57 -11.37 -8.58
N SER A 749 -18.99 -11.69 -7.36
CA SER A 749 -18.17 -11.60 -6.16
C SER A 749 -18.41 -12.76 -5.24
N ARG A 750 -17.46 -13.09 -4.39
CA ARG A 750 -17.61 -14.14 -3.38
C ARG A 750 -18.55 -13.64 -2.27
N GLY A 751 -19.60 -14.40 -1.94
CA GLY A 751 -20.66 -13.96 -1.02
C GLY A 751 -20.39 -14.17 0.47
N HIS A 752 -19.26 -14.80 0.83
CA HIS A 752 -18.93 -15.08 2.22
C HIS A 752 -17.90 -14.09 2.80
N TYR A 753 -18.17 -13.62 4.03
CA TYR A 753 -17.44 -12.52 4.69
C TYR A 753 -16.64 -12.96 5.94
N GLY A 754 -16.32 -14.25 6.12
CA GLY A 754 -15.59 -14.74 7.32
C GLY A 754 -15.31 -16.26 7.38
N ASP A 755 -15.29 -16.82 8.60
CA ASP A 755 -15.00 -18.24 8.88
C ASP A 755 -16.23 -19.14 8.65
N LEU A 756 -16.52 -19.50 7.40
CA LEU A 756 -17.59 -20.45 7.04
C LEU A 756 -17.30 -21.84 7.62
N GLN A 757 -18.19 -22.36 8.47
CA GLN A 757 -18.16 -23.76 8.87
C GLN A 757 -18.95 -24.58 7.86
N SER A 758 -18.25 -25.20 6.91
CA SER A 758 -18.90 -26.01 5.87
C SER A 758 -19.50 -27.28 6.46
N CYS A 759 -20.73 -27.60 6.06
CA CYS A 759 -21.38 -28.90 6.31
C CYS A 759 -21.51 -29.74 5.03
N MET A 760 -20.87 -29.29 3.95
CA MET A 760 -20.88 -29.86 2.61
C MET A 760 -19.71 -30.83 2.42
N GLU A 761 -19.97 -31.98 1.81
CA GLU A 761 -18.95 -32.97 1.45
C GLU A 761 -18.89 -33.14 -0.08
N ILE A 762 -17.70 -32.99 -0.65
CA ILE A 762 -17.45 -33.14 -2.08
C ILE A 762 -17.09 -34.61 -2.34
N LEU A 763 -17.96 -35.36 -3.01
CA LEU A 763 -17.70 -36.77 -3.33
C LEU A 763 -16.85 -36.91 -4.60
N SER A 764 -17.13 -36.09 -5.61
CA SER A 764 -16.36 -36.03 -6.85
C SER A 764 -16.70 -34.78 -7.64
N SER A 765 -15.72 -34.17 -8.28
CA SER A 765 -15.89 -33.06 -9.22
C SER A 765 -15.30 -33.41 -10.58
N SER A 766 -15.79 -32.79 -11.66
CA SER A 766 -15.22 -32.95 -12.99
C SER A 766 -15.46 -31.70 -13.82
N VAL A 767 -14.45 -31.35 -14.62
CA VAL A 767 -14.52 -30.34 -15.67
C VAL A 767 -13.77 -30.90 -16.87
N GLU A 768 -14.37 -30.83 -18.06
CA GLU A 768 -13.76 -31.27 -19.32
C GLU A 768 -13.25 -30.03 -20.07
N PRO A 769 -11.92 -29.84 -20.18
CA PRO A 769 -11.34 -28.76 -20.98
C PRO A 769 -11.72 -28.90 -22.46
N ALA A 770 -11.92 -27.76 -23.14
CA ALA A 770 -12.14 -27.74 -24.59
C ALA A 770 -10.84 -27.98 -25.38
N GLY A 771 -9.69 -27.67 -24.79
CA GLY A 771 -8.36 -27.84 -25.40
C GLY A 771 -7.32 -28.38 -24.42
N ALA A 772 -6.03 -28.24 -24.75
CA ALA A 772 -4.94 -28.77 -23.92
C ALA A 772 -4.73 -28.00 -22.60
N ASP A 773 -5.14 -26.73 -22.54
CA ASP A 773 -5.00 -25.92 -21.32
C ASP A 773 -6.16 -26.20 -20.35
N ILE A 774 -5.84 -26.88 -19.24
CA ILE A 774 -6.81 -27.23 -18.19
C ILE A 774 -7.39 -26.01 -17.47
N TYR A 775 -6.75 -24.84 -17.58
CA TYR A 775 -7.23 -23.58 -17.01
C TYR A 775 -8.04 -22.74 -18.02
N GLY A 776 -8.10 -23.19 -19.28
CA GLY A 776 -8.75 -22.49 -20.38
C GLY A 776 -10.25 -22.78 -20.49
N GLN A 777 -10.78 -22.61 -21.70
CA GLN A 777 -12.21 -22.81 -21.97
C GLN A 777 -12.66 -24.25 -21.64
N VAL A 778 -13.87 -24.40 -21.10
CA VAL A 778 -14.49 -25.69 -20.84
C VAL A 778 -15.39 -26.12 -22.00
N LYS A 779 -15.49 -27.43 -22.24
CA LYS A 779 -16.32 -27.98 -23.31
C LYS A 779 -17.81 -27.90 -22.95
N SER A 780 -18.61 -27.25 -23.79
CA SER A 780 -20.06 -27.21 -23.64
C SER A 780 -20.65 -28.61 -23.74
N GLY A 781 -21.51 -28.99 -22.79
CA GLY A 781 -22.08 -30.34 -22.70
C GLY A 781 -21.06 -31.44 -22.38
N GLY A 782 -19.82 -31.10 -22.01
CA GLY A 782 -18.81 -32.05 -21.52
C GLY A 782 -19.17 -32.64 -20.14
N LYS A 783 -18.31 -33.50 -19.62
CA LYS A 783 -18.44 -34.06 -18.26
C LYS A 783 -18.10 -33.03 -17.18
N ASN A 784 -18.93 -32.00 -17.08
CA ASN A 784 -18.82 -30.95 -16.09
C ASN A 784 -19.87 -31.17 -14.99
N TYR A 785 -19.44 -31.50 -13.78
CA TYR A 785 -20.36 -31.75 -12.67
C TYR A 785 -19.69 -31.63 -11.30
N LEU A 786 -20.50 -31.34 -10.29
CA LEU A 786 -20.15 -31.45 -8.88
C LEU A 786 -21.09 -32.45 -8.20
N ARG A 787 -20.55 -33.55 -7.68
CA ARG A 787 -21.30 -34.52 -6.88
C ARG A 787 -21.03 -34.26 -5.40
N ILE A 788 -22.07 -33.80 -4.70
CA ILE A 788 -21.96 -33.23 -3.36
C ILE A 788 -23.01 -33.85 -2.44
N THR A 789 -22.65 -34.04 -1.17
CA THR A 789 -23.58 -34.41 -0.10
C THR A 789 -23.64 -33.30 0.94
N ALA A 790 -24.84 -32.76 1.20
CA ALA A 790 -25.07 -31.79 2.27
C ALA A 790 -26.53 -31.85 2.74
N PRO A 791 -26.91 -31.16 3.84
CA PRO A 791 -28.30 -31.00 4.21
C PRO A 791 -29.09 -30.38 3.06
N PHE A 792 -30.20 -31.00 2.70
CA PHE A 792 -30.97 -30.68 1.50
C PHE A 792 -32.44 -30.48 1.85
N LEU A 793 -32.99 -29.34 1.44
CA LEU A 793 -34.38 -28.98 1.64
C LEU A 793 -35.07 -28.97 0.26
N ASP A 794 -36.00 -29.89 0.08
CA ASP A 794 -36.79 -30.03 -1.14
C ASP A 794 -38.13 -29.30 -1.04
N ASN A 795 -38.73 -28.99 -2.21
CA ASN A 795 -40.07 -28.42 -2.32
C ASN A 795 -40.24 -27.09 -1.54
N ILE A 796 -39.26 -26.19 -1.63
CA ILE A 796 -39.33 -24.89 -0.96
C ILE A 796 -40.24 -23.91 -1.73
N HIS A 797 -41.03 -23.17 -0.97
CA HIS A 797 -41.81 -22.02 -1.43
C HIS A 797 -41.13 -20.72 -0.99
N LEU A 798 -40.73 -19.88 -1.95
CA LEU A 798 -40.29 -18.51 -1.72
C LEU A 798 -41.53 -17.60 -1.65
N LYS A 799 -41.74 -16.93 -0.52
CA LYS A 799 -42.78 -15.90 -0.36
C LYS A 799 -42.11 -14.52 -0.38
N LEU A 800 -42.56 -13.65 -1.28
CA LEU A 800 -42.26 -12.22 -1.26
C LEU A 800 -43.39 -11.52 -0.49
N ASP A 801 -43.11 -11.00 0.71
CA ASP A 801 -44.11 -10.28 1.50
C ASP A 801 -44.33 -8.88 0.92
N ALA A 802 -45.42 -8.71 0.17
CA ALA A 802 -45.92 -7.40 -0.23
C ALA A 802 -46.40 -6.64 1.01
N SER A 803 -45.85 -5.45 1.30
CA SER A 803 -46.38 -4.59 2.35
C SER A 803 -47.42 -3.62 1.78
N ALA A 804 -48.44 -3.29 2.59
CA ALA A 804 -49.47 -2.30 2.27
C ALA A 804 -48.93 -0.87 2.02
N SER A 805 -47.63 -0.63 2.17
CA SER A 805 -46.96 0.66 1.95
C SER A 805 -46.06 0.67 0.70
N GLY A 806 -46.11 -0.35 -0.17
CA GLY A 806 -45.28 -0.41 -1.38
C GLY A 806 -43.78 -0.64 -1.11
N VAL A 807 -43.42 -1.06 0.10
CA VAL A 807 -42.04 -1.38 0.49
C VAL A 807 -41.94 -2.88 0.72
N TRP A 808 -41.27 -3.62 -0.17
CA TRP A 808 -41.05 -5.06 -0.04
C TRP A 808 -40.35 -5.39 1.29
N ARG A 809 -40.93 -6.28 2.11
CA ARG A 809 -40.23 -6.84 3.29
C ARG A 809 -39.56 -8.16 2.89
N PHE A 810 -38.42 -8.44 3.53
CA PHE A 810 -37.51 -9.54 3.23
C PHE A 810 -38.22 -10.87 2.88
N PRO A 811 -37.79 -11.60 1.84
CA PRO A 811 -38.41 -12.88 1.48
C PRO A 811 -38.37 -13.89 2.64
N SER A 812 -39.33 -14.81 2.67
CA SER A 812 -39.30 -15.97 3.57
C SER A 812 -39.34 -17.28 2.77
N ILE A 813 -38.74 -18.31 3.35
CA ILE A 813 -38.73 -19.67 2.78
C ILE A 813 -39.57 -20.56 3.68
N THR A 814 -40.66 -21.12 3.17
CA THR A 814 -41.44 -22.11 3.92
C THR A 814 -40.91 -23.52 3.65
N TYR A 815 -40.53 -24.24 4.70
CA TYR A 815 -40.15 -25.66 4.65
C TYR A 815 -40.88 -26.45 5.74
N ARG A 816 -41.62 -27.50 5.35
CA ARG A 816 -42.41 -28.36 6.25
C ARG A 816 -43.32 -27.59 7.24
N GLY A 817 -43.83 -26.43 6.82
CA GLY A 817 -44.72 -25.58 7.63
C GLY A 817 -44.03 -24.49 8.46
N TYR A 818 -42.69 -24.40 8.43
CA TYR A 818 -41.92 -23.38 9.11
C TYR A 818 -41.45 -22.29 8.15
N ASP A 819 -41.60 -21.02 8.52
CA ASP A 819 -41.13 -19.87 7.74
C ASP A 819 -39.72 -19.45 8.18
N LEU A 820 -38.74 -19.60 7.28
CA LEU A 820 -37.36 -19.16 7.47
C LEU A 820 -37.18 -17.74 6.95
N ARG A 821 -36.49 -16.90 7.74
CA ARG A 821 -36.16 -15.53 7.31
C ARG A 821 -35.01 -15.57 6.31
N VAL A 822 -35.22 -14.99 5.12
CA VAL A 822 -34.13 -14.76 4.16
C VAL A 822 -33.54 -13.39 4.43
N ALA A 823 -32.35 -13.36 5.02
CA ALA A 823 -31.63 -12.12 5.29
C ALA A 823 -31.07 -11.49 4.01
N VAL A 824 -30.63 -12.34 3.08
CA VAL A 824 -30.05 -11.96 1.79
C VAL A 824 -30.50 -12.98 0.74
N LEU A 825 -30.92 -12.49 -0.43
CA LEU A 825 -31.26 -13.31 -1.58
C LEU A 825 -30.54 -12.77 -2.81
N HIS A 826 -29.71 -13.58 -3.44
CA HIS A 826 -29.07 -13.28 -4.71
C HIS A 826 -29.39 -14.38 -5.70
N LEU A 827 -30.24 -14.07 -6.67
CA LEU A 827 -30.44 -14.96 -7.81
C LEU A 827 -29.27 -14.79 -8.80
N ASP A 828 -29.13 -15.67 -9.78
CA ASP A 828 -28.10 -15.56 -10.79
C ASP A 828 -28.53 -14.70 -11.98
N ASP A 829 -29.74 -14.91 -12.51
CA ASP A 829 -30.33 -14.15 -13.62
C ASP A 829 -31.47 -13.22 -13.18
N ASP A 830 -31.72 -12.19 -14.01
CA ASP A 830 -33.00 -11.49 -14.00
C ASP A 830 -34.00 -12.47 -14.62
N LEU A 831 -34.62 -13.28 -13.77
CA LEU A 831 -35.93 -13.82 -14.10
C LEU A 831 -36.74 -12.58 -14.52
N GLY A 832 -37.15 -12.45 -15.79
CA GLY A 832 -37.56 -11.16 -16.38
C GLY A 832 -38.74 -10.43 -15.68
N GLN A 833 -39.13 -9.25 -16.16
CA GLN A 833 -40.30 -8.50 -15.64
C GLN A 833 -41.63 -9.30 -15.66
N GLU A 834 -41.73 -10.37 -16.45
CA GLU A 834 -42.85 -11.32 -16.38
C GLU A 834 -42.76 -12.31 -15.19
N THR A 835 -41.72 -12.21 -14.37
CA THR A 835 -41.44 -13.12 -13.25
C THR A 835 -41.51 -12.54 -11.85
N ASP A 836 -41.68 -11.22 -11.70
CA ASP A 836 -42.32 -10.73 -10.47
C ASP A 836 -43.70 -11.39 -10.31
N ASP A 837 -44.38 -11.69 -11.43
CA ASP A 837 -45.54 -12.58 -11.44
C ASP A 837 -45.15 -14.07 -11.33
N TYR A 838 -44.15 -14.59 -12.04
CA TYR A 838 -43.77 -16.03 -12.02
C TYR A 838 -43.26 -16.57 -10.66
N LEU A 839 -42.49 -15.78 -9.88
CA LEU A 839 -42.14 -16.11 -8.49
C LEU A 839 -43.36 -15.97 -7.55
N CYS A 840 -44.31 -15.10 -7.87
CA CYS A 840 -45.49 -14.83 -7.05
C CYS A 840 -46.75 -15.64 -7.42
N THR A 841 -46.84 -16.28 -8.59
CA THR A 841 -48.13 -16.79 -9.12
C THR A 841 -48.21 -18.29 -9.42
N ASN A 842 -47.11 -19.05 -9.54
CA ASN A 842 -47.23 -20.49 -9.82
C ASN A 842 -46.11 -21.37 -9.26
N GLN A 843 -46.51 -22.38 -8.46
CA GLN A 843 -45.99 -23.77 -8.24
C GLN A 843 -44.49 -24.13 -8.49
N SER A 844 -43.57 -23.18 -8.62
CA SER A 844 -42.17 -23.42 -8.94
C SER A 844 -41.46 -23.91 -7.69
N ARG A 845 -41.19 -25.23 -7.62
CA ARG A 845 -40.53 -25.86 -6.48
C ARG A 845 -39.03 -25.74 -6.64
N PHE A 846 -38.41 -24.95 -5.78
CA PHE A 846 -36.96 -24.86 -5.68
C PHE A 846 -36.45 -25.85 -4.65
N SER A 847 -35.16 -26.18 -4.75
CA SER A 847 -34.46 -26.92 -3.72
C SER A 847 -33.34 -26.07 -3.15
N VAL A 848 -33.03 -26.26 -1.87
CA VAL A 848 -31.98 -25.55 -1.19
C VAL A 848 -30.95 -26.55 -0.66
N LEU A 849 -29.69 -26.30 -0.97
CA LEU A 849 -28.55 -27.03 -0.43
C LEU A 849 -27.86 -26.17 0.61
N VAL A 850 -27.71 -26.66 1.84
CA VAL A 850 -27.00 -25.95 2.91
C VAL A 850 -25.51 -26.17 2.74
N VAL A 851 -24.77 -25.08 2.55
CA VAL A 851 -23.31 -25.12 2.30
C VAL A 851 -22.54 -25.10 3.62
N GLY A 852 -22.99 -24.26 4.55
CA GLY A 852 -22.36 -24.06 5.84
C GLY A 852 -23.07 -23.01 6.67
N PHE A 853 -22.47 -22.66 7.80
CA PHE A 853 -23.01 -21.71 8.76
C PHE A 853 -21.94 -20.79 9.35
N SER A 854 -22.37 -19.63 9.86
CA SER A 854 -21.48 -18.64 10.48
C SER A 854 -20.97 -19.10 11.86
N PRO A 855 -19.84 -18.55 12.36
CA PRO A 855 -19.41 -18.75 13.73
C PRO A 855 -20.53 -18.33 14.71
N GLY A 856 -21.10 -19.29 15.44
CA GLY A 856 -22.30 -19.11 16.27
C GLY A 856 -23.48 -20.02 15.89
N GLY A 857 -23.58 -20.44 14.63
CA GLY A 857 -24.59 -21.39 14.13
C GLY A 857 -25.98 -20.81 13.88
N ASP A 858 -26.15 -19.49 14.01
CA ASP A 858 -27.46 -18.83 13.87
C ASP A 858 -27.78 -18.42 12.43
N VAL A 859 -26.81 -18.47 11.51
CA VAL A 859 -26.99 -18.07 10.11
C VAL A 859 -26.44 -19.14 9.19
N HIS A 860 -27.23 -19.54 8.20
CA HIS A 860 -26.87 -20.57 7.22
C HIS A 860 -26.70 -19.95 5.83
N GLU A 861 -25.60 -20.30 5.18
CA GLU A 861 -25.36 -19.96 3.78
C GLU A 861 -25.82 -21.13 2.90
N VAL A 862 -26.65 -20.82 1.90
CA VAL A 862 -27.32 -21.84 1.11
C VAL A 862 -27.29 -21.55 -0.38
N LEU A 863 -27.31 -22.60 -1.20
CA LEU A 863 -27.52 -22.52 -2.65
C LEU A 863 -28.98 -22.73 -2.99
N ILE A 864 -29.45 -21.99 -3.99
CA ILE A 864 -30.78 -22.17 -4.58
C ILE A 864 -30.60 -22.95 -5.89
N LEU A 865 -31.35 -24.04 -6.00
CA LEU A 865 -31.20 -25.04 -7.05
C LEU A 865 -32.53 -25.28 -7.78
N ALA A 866 -32.44 -25.38 -9.11
CA ALA A 866 -33.53 -25.80 -9.99
C ALA A 866 -33.29 -27.22 -10.49
N SER A 867 -34.33 -28.05 -10.48
CA SER A 867 -34.23 -29.43 -11.00
C SER A 867 -34.04 -29.45 -12.51
N ILE A 868 -33.17 -30.31 -13.02
CA ILE A 868 -32.95 -30.48 -14.46
C ILE A 868 -33.91 -31.55 -14.98
N GLN A 869 -34.77 -31.18 -15.93
CA GLN A 869 -35.75 -32.10 -16.52
C GLN A 869 -35.06 -33.34 -17.10
N GLY A 870 -35.61 -34.52 -16.78
CA GLY A 870 -35.10 -35.81 -17.26
C GLY A 870 -33.85 -36.33 -16.56
N LYS A 871 -33.32 -35.65 -15.53
CA LYS A 871 -32.17 -36.12 -14.75
C LYS A 871 -32.48 -36.18 -13.25
N HIS A 872 -32.49 -37.38 -12.69
CA HIS A 872 -32.72 -37.59 -11.26
C HIS A 872 -31.58 -36.99 -10.42
N ASP A 873 -31.92 -36.37 -9.29
CA ASP A 873 -31.00 -35.71 -8.34
C ASP A 873 -29.98 -34.77 -9.00
N SER A 874 -30.31 -34.22 -10.17
CA SER A 874 -29.46 -33.32 -10.93
C SER A 874 -30.06 -31.92 -10.97
N PHE A 875 -29.25 -30.93 -10.64
CA PHE A 875 -29.71 -29.56 -10.43
C PHE A 875 -28.83 -28.56 -11.16
N GLY A 876 -29.42 -27.45 -11.57
CA GLY A 876 -28.72 -26.24 -11.97
C GLY A 876 -28.73 -25.23 -10.81
N ARG A 877 -27.61 -24.54 -10.60
CA ARG A 877 -27.53 -23.42 -9.66
C ARG A 877 -28.23 -22.20 -10.26
N ILE A 878 -29.08 -21.57 -9.47
CA ILE A 878 -29.84 -20.38 -9.86
C ILE A 878 -29.68 -19.21 -8.87
N GLY A 879 -28.89 -19.39 -7.81
CA GLY A 879 -28.59 -18.34 -6.85
C GLY A 879 -28.08 -18.86 -5.51
N MET A 880 -27.95 -17.93 -4.56
CA MET A 880 -27.62 -18.18 -3.17
C MET A 880 -28.49 -17.35 -2.24
N ALA A 881 -28.62 -17.79 -1.00
CA ALA A 881 -29.32 -17.06 0.04
C ALA A 881 -28.64 -17.22 1.40
N ARG A 882 -28.91 -16.26 2.27
CA ARG A 882 -28.53 -16.29 3.68
C ARG A 882 -29.78 -16.44 4.54
N LEU A 883 -29.87 -17.54 5.27
CA LEU A 883 -31.00 -17.86 6.13
C LEU A 883 -30.67 -17.52 7.57
N GLY A 884 -31.54 -16.74 8.22
CA GLY A 884 -31.42 -16.37 9.63
C GLY A 884 -32.53 -16.97 10.49
N PRO A 885 -32.44 -16.81 11.82
CA PRO A 885 -33.40 -17.39 12.74
C PRO A 885 -34.78 -16.76 12.57
N HIS A 886 -35.82 -17.55 12.84
CA HIS A 886 -37.21 -17.09 12.79
C HIS A 886 -37.45 -15.94 13.79
N LEU A 887 -38.24 -14.93 13.42
CA LEU A 887 -38.48 -13.73 14.24
C LEU A 887 -39.23 -14.03 15.56
N ARG A 888 -39.92 -15.17 15.67
CA ARG A 888 -40.72 -15.52 16.85
C ARG A 888 -40.18 -16.72 17.63
N GLU A 889 -39.43 -17.62 16.98
CA GLU A 889 -38.97 -18.89 17.58
C GLU A 889 -37.51 -19.20 17.17
N PRO A 890 -36.51 -18.54 17.80
CA PRO A 890 -35.10 -18.68 17.41
C PRO A 890 -34.51 -20.08 17.69
N GLN A 891 -35.04 -20.79 18.70
CA GLN A 891 -34.51 -22.09 19.15
C GLN A 891 -34.83 -23.26 18.19
N GLU A 892 -35.86 -23.14 17.34
CA GLU A 892 -36.26 -24.20 16.40
C GLU A 892 -35.47 -24.16 15.08
N HIS A 893 -34.89 -23.01 14.74
CA HIS A 893 -34.14 -22.77 13.49
C HIS A 893 -32.97 -23.74 13.28
N ARG A 894 -32.09 -23.86 14.29
CA ARG A 894 -30.88 -24.68 14.20
C ARG A 894 -31.22 -26.17 14.15
N SER A 895 -32.16 -26.58 15.00
CA SER A 895 -32.67 -27.95 15.06
C SER A 895 -33.24 -28.42 13.71
N MET A 896 -33.97 -27.56 13.00
CA MET A 896 -34.57 -27.94 11.72
C MET A 896 -33.55 -28.14 10.60
N ILE A 897 -32.54 -27.28 10.49
CA ILE A 897 -31.50 -27.40 9.46
C ILE A 897 -30.54 -28.56 9.78
N GLU A 898 -30.22 -28.78 11.06
CA GLU A 898 -29.45 -29.94 11.51
C GLU A 898 -30.20 -31.27 11.31
N GLN A 899 -31.54 -31.26 11.36
CA GLN A 899 -32.41 -32.43 11.09
C GLN A 899 -32.75 -32.62 9.61
N ALA A 900 -32.37 -31.69 8.72
CA ALA A 900 -32.64 -31.85 7.29
C ALA A 900 -31.87 -33.07 6.75
N PRO A 901 -32.48 -33.90 5.89
CA PRO A 901 -31.82 -35.08 5.37
C PRO A 901 -30.59 -34.67 4.56
N ARG A 902 -29.46 -35.34 4.83
CA ARG A 902 -28.29 -35.23 3.93
C ARG A 902 -28.60 -35.97 2.65
N LYS A 903 -28.54 -35.28 1.52
CA LYS A 903 -28.81 -35.87 0.20
C LYS A 903 -27.59 -35.70 -0.69
N THR A 904 -27.24 -36.75 -1.43
CA THR A 904 -26.26 -36.67 -2.50
C THR A 904 -26.94 -36.16 -3.75
N ILE A 905 -26.43 -35.07 -4.31
CA ILE A 905 -26.94 -34.45 -5.54
C ILE A 905 -25.80 -34.24 -6.54
N VAL A 906 -26.17 -33.99 -7.78
CA VAL A 906 -25.26 -33.57 -8.86
C VAL A 906 -25.64 -32.17 -9.30
N ILE A 907 -24.71 -31.23 -9.24
CA ILE A 907 -24.89 -29.89 -9.82
C ILE A 907 -24.18 -29.88 -11.18
N LEU A 908 -24.87 -29.44 -12.24
CA LEU A 908 -24.36 -29.46 -13.62
C LEU A 908 -23.93 -28.08 -14.11
#